data_AF-A0A561TUI6-F1
#
_entry.id   AF-A0A561TUI6-F1
#
_cell.length_a   1.000
_cell.length_b   1.000
_cell.length_c   1.000
_cell.angle_alpha   90.00
_cell.angle_beta   90.00
_cell.angle_gamma   90.00
#
_symmetry.space_group_name_H-M   'P 1'
#
loop_
_entity.id
_entity.type
_entity.pdbx_description
1 polymer ?
#
loop_
_entity_poly.entity_id
_entity_poly.type
_entity_poly.pdbx_seq_one_letter_code
_entity_poly.pdbx_strand_id
1 'polypeptide(L)'
;MQTSGQRAERTEQTQSPRPVRGRADARHEMSGGAAAVPPPLTADALRAAQRGMGNAAVILMIARRARPAASPEQLDPGVHEVLRSAGKPLDGPVRQEMESRFGTEFSGVRMHTGAAAARSARAIGARAYTSGSHVVLGDGGGDKHTLAHELTHVVQQRNGPVAGTDQGNSLSVSHPSDRFEREAETNAHRVMAGPVPVRQAAAATESPPGEASARQTADGEASAAAPTVARRPARTPVVQRKGHEELSGKLPSPASGTSVSSFLKSFSLRPAQDDPVVAGLRKDIEAYDSDPKRDPAHCFQQLATLLLAVSSAEDDRPAKEGGAVKTFLIAAREALTAEKDVVTGQMVRDNQFPEGARGPFEAMTRNGMLWNEDGWADNAVAFAMSGPSYFRELSEINRAGMAKEIAGRGSRGWVDNVKKALEIALKQSVLCHYTSQDRADQLVQQGTLKSKTALLGENPDAPNNSEAYDKHVLANEDFVFFFLEAEGSEPRGTRFGKVRIEIPLDKSPLESQGWLMLSDFAQREYPTIHAHAADPADTASKLPTREDAFAAEFSVPVRNFDLGTGKARMDDDEFMTRRGREQEDERRGQILFAMAQAAADPHSEMTYGSDEGRKAYPEQLRSNTLRGSDIVPGLVERAVLEIMRLEEVNPALANRLKGMSGPDLMKYLLKDLLRPQAMLPNTVDLSQARVRSVS
;
A
#
# COMPACT_ATOMS: atom_id res chain seq x y z
N MET A 1 -89.40 11.62 -9.95
CA MET A 1 -89.86 11.56 -11.35
C MET A 1 -88.73 10.91 -12.15
N GLN A 2 -88.94 9.71 -12.70
CA GLN A 2 -89.50 9.48 -14.06
C GLN A 2 -88.51 9.96 -15.14
N THR A 3 -87.77 9.02 -15.79
CA THR A 3 -88.03 8.46 -17.16
C THR A 3 -87.67 9.42 -18.29
N SER A 4 -87.02 9.05 -19.41
CA SER A 4 -86.49 7.79 -19.97
C SER A 4 -85.31 8.14 -20.93
N GLY A 5 -84.38 7.24 -21.31
CA GLY A 5 -84.50 6.28 -22.43
C GLY A 5 -84.48 6.98 -23.80
N GLN A 6 -83.77 6.55 -24.85
CA GLN A 6 -83.10 5.29 -25.23
C GLN A 6 -81.89 5.65 -26.18
N ARG A 7 -81.11 4.78 -26.85
CA ARG A 7 -81.15 3.33 -27.14
C ARG A 7 -79.77 2.84 -27.67
N ALA A 8 -79.33 1.65 -27.24
CA ALA A 8 -78.58 0.59 -27.98
C ALA A 8 -77.29 0.93 -28.80
N GLU A 9 -76.35 0.02 -29.05
CA GLU A 9 -76.39 -1.46 -29.09
C GLU A 9 -75.32 -2.18 -28.23
N ARG A 10 -75.48 -3.50 -28.09
CA ARG A 10 -74.79 -4.38 -27.14
C ARG A 10 -74.54 -5.75 -27.77
N THR A 11 -73.31 -6.25 -27.67
CA THR A 11 -72.93 -7.68 -27.59
C THR A 11 -71.52 -7.72 -26.99
N GLU A 12 -71.30 -8.18 -25.75
CA GLU A 12 -71.33 -9.57 -25.25
C GLU A 12 -70.14 -10.43 -25.72
N GLN A 13 -69.54 -11.34 -24.93
CA GLN A 13 -69.41 -11.51 -23.46
C GLN A 13 -68.52 -12.76 -23.23
N THR A 14 -67.52 -12.73 -22.33
CA THR A 14 -67.00 -13.86 -21.49
C THR A 14 -65.77 -13.37 -20.71
N GLN A 15 -65.85 -13.11 -19.41
CA GLN A 15 -65.72 -14.02 -18.25
C GLN A 15 -64.28 -14.22 -17.74
N SER A 16 -64.11 -14.11 -16.41
CA SER A 16 -62.83 -14.04 -15.66
C SER A 16 -62.41 -15.42 -15.10
N PRO A 17 -61.23 -15.61 -14.45
CA PRO A 17 -60.96 -15.08 -13.09
C PRO A 17 -59.50 -14.65 -12.77
N ARG A 18 -59.32 -13.95 -11.63
CA ARG A 18 -58.02 -13.79 -10.91
C ARG A 18 -57.77 -15.03 -10.03
N PRO A 19 -56.50 -15.41 -9.72
CA PRO A 19 -55.93 -14.97 -8.42
C PRO A 19 -54.39 -14.80 -8.34
N VAL A 20 -53.98 -14.03 -7.32
CA VAL A 20 -52.75 -14.13 -6.47
C VAL A 20 -51.37 -14.38 -7.12
N ARG A 21 -50.44 -13.44 -6.93
CA ARG A 21 -48.99 -13.61 -7.19
C ARG A 21 -48.33 -14.47 -6.11
N GLY A 22 -47.85 -15.66 -6.47
CA GLY A 22 -46.90 -16.45 -5.70
C GLY A 22 -45.44 -16.17 -6.08
N ARG A 23 -44.53 -16.33 -5.13
CA ARG A 23 -43.07 -16.21 -5.30
C ARG A 23 -42.51 -17.61 -5.62
N ALA A 24 -41.78 -17.78 -6.72
CA ALA A 24 -41.08 -19.03 -7.05
C ALA A 24 -39.91 -18.76 -8.02
N ASP A 25 -38.86 -19.57 -7.93
CA ASP A 25 -37.57 -19.37 -8.57
C ASP A 25 -37.56 -19.66 -10.08
N ALA A 26 -36.74 -18.90 -10.82
CA ALA A 26 -36.30 -19.24 -12.17
C ALA A 26 -34.79 -19.00 -12.28
N ARG A 27 -34.03 -20.10 -12.44
CA ARG A 27 -32.57 -20.10 -12.57
C ARG A 27 -32.18 -19.49 -13.92
N HIS A 28 -31.17 -18.61 -13.93
CA HIS A 28 -30.55 -18.15 -15.18
C HIS A 28 -29.32 -19.02 -15.48
N GLU A 29 -29.32 -19.71 -16.62
CA GLU A 29 -28.15 -20.44 -17.10
C GLU A 29 -27.11 -19.46 -17.65
N MET A 30 -25.96 -19.38 -16.98
CA MET A 30 -24.79 -18.64 -17.44
C MET A 30 -24.09 -19.40 -18.57
N SER A 31 -24.36 -19.05 -19.83
CA SER A 31 -23.55 -19.51 -20.96
C SER A 31 -22.17 -18.84 -20.92
N GLY A 32 -21.15 -19.61 -20.55
CA GLY A 32 -19.77 -19.13 -20.47
C GLY A 32 -19.18 -18.81 -21.83
N GLY A 33 -18.81 -17.55 -22.06
CA GLY A 33 -18.02 -17.16 -23.24
C GLY A 33 -16.60 -17.71 -23.13
N ALA A 34 -16.20 -18.55 -24.10
CA ALA A 34 -14.83 -19.07 -24.17
C ALA A 34 -13.81 -17.93 -24.31
N ALA A 35 -12.72 -18.00 -23.54
CA ALA A 35 -11.61 -17.06 -23.66
C ALA A 35 -10.99 -17.15 -25.07
N ALA A 36 -10.86 -16.01 -25.74
CA ALA A 36 -10.23 -15.95 -27.05
C ALA A 36 -8.77 -16.42 -26.97
N VAL A 37 -8.41 -17.41 -27.79
CA VAL A 37 -7.03 -17.89 -27.91
C VAL A 37 -6.16 -16.73 -28.41
N PRO A 38 -5.06 -16.37 -27.73
CA PRO A 38 -4.20 -15.28 -28.18
C PRO A 38 -3.56 -15.65 -29.53
N PRO A 39 -3.37 -14.67 -30.44
CA PRO A 39 -2.81 -14.94 -31.77
C PRO A 39 -1.42 -15.60 -31.70
N PRO A 40 -0.98 -16.27 -32.78
CA PRO A 40 0.37 -16.83 -32.85
C PRO A 40 1.43 -15.74 -32.61
N LEU A 41 2.50 -16.07 -31.88
CA LEU A 41 3.70 -15.23 -31.83
C LEU A 41 4.40 -15.30 -33.19
N THR A 42 3.90 -14.49 -34.13
CA THR A 42 4.58 -14.27 -35.40
C THR A 42 5.85 -13.47 -35.17
N ALA A 43 6.81 -13.60 -36.09
CA ALA A 43 8.01 -12.77 -36.08
C ALA A 43 7.64 -11.27 -36.10
N ASP A 44 6.51 -10.93 -36.73
CA ASP A 44 6.06 -9.54 -36.87
C ASP A 44 5.39 -9.02 -35.59
N ALA A 45 4.64 -9.84 -34.85
CA ALA A 45 4.14 -9.48 -33.52
C ALA A 45 5.29 -9.24 -32.51
N LEU A 46 6.33 -10.09 -32.55
CA LEU A 46 7.53 -9.90 -31.72
C LEU A 46 8.30 -8.64 -32.12
N ARG A 47 8.42 -8.33 -33.42
CA ARG A 47 9.02 -7.09 -33.91
C ARG A 47 8.18 -5.86 -33.59
N ALA A 48 6.86 -5.93 -33.63
CA ALA A 48 5.96 -4.85 -33.24
C ALA A 48 6.12 -4.52 -31.75
N ALA A 49 6.10 -5.55 -30.88
CA ALA A 49 6.41 -5.41 -29.46
C ALA A 49 7.80 -4.82 -29.20
N GLN A 50 8.82 -5.29 -29.93
CA GLN A 50 10.18 -4.77 -29.82
C GLN A 50 10.27 -3.28 -30.22
N ARG A 51 9.57 -2.87 -31.30
CA ARG A 51 9.55 -1.49 -31.79
C ARG A 51 8.73 -0.55 -30.91
N GLY A 52 7.61 -1.01 -30.34
CA GLY A 52 6.72 -0.21 -29.51
C GLY A 52 7.10 -0.14 -28.03
N MET A 53 7.76 -1.19 -27.51
CA MET A 53 7.97 -1.37 -26.06
C MET A 53 9.37 -1.90 -25.67
N GLY A 54 10.25 -2.17 -26.64
CA GLY A 54 11.60 -2.67 -26.39
C GLY A 54 11.67 -4.15 -26.01
N ASN A 55 12.89 -4.62 -25.77
CA ASN A 55 13.19 -6.05 -25.57
C ASN A 55 12.51 -6.65 -24.32
N ALA A 56 12.19 -5.85 -23.30
CA ALA A 56 11.48 -6.31 -22.11
C ALA A 56 10.06 -6.85 -22.43
N ALA A 57 9.35 -6.21 -23.37
CA ALA A 57 8.04 -6.68 -23.82
C ALA A 57 8.13 -7.98 -24.64
N VAL A 58 9.20 -8.12 -25.43
CA VAL A 58 9.51 -9.36 -26.15
C VAL A 58 9.74 -10.52 -25.17
N ILE A 59 10.51 -10.28 -24.11
CA ILE A 59 10.74 -11.25 -23.02
C ILE A 59 9.41 -11.62 -22.34
N LEU A 60 8.55 -10.63 -22.03
CA LEU A 60 7.24 -10.89 -21.41
C LEU A 60 6.26 -11.62 -22.34
N MET A 61 6.25 -11.34 -23.65
CA MET A 61 5.45 -12.08 -24.63
C MET A 61 5.89 -13.55 -24.75
N ILE A 62 7.21 -13.80 -24.77
CA ILE A 62 7.78 -15.13 -24.77
C ILE A 62 7.43 -15.86 -23.46
N ALA A 63 7.59 -15.21 -22.30
CA ALA A 63 7.22 -15.75 -20.99
C ALA A 63 5.71 -16.07 -20.87
N ARG A 64 4.85 -15.22 -21.46
CA ARG A 64 3.39 -15.39 -21.50
C ARG A 64 2.93 -16.56 -22.38
N ARG A 65 3.79 -17.07 -23.28
CA ARG A 65 3.54 -18.28 -24.09
C ARG A 65 4.29 -19.51 -23.57
N ALA A 66 5.40 -19.31 -22.85
CA ALA A 66 6.06 -20.35 -22.07
C ALA A 66 5.21 -20.81 -20.86
N ARG A 67 4.28 -19.97 -20.41
CA ARG A 67 3.14 -20.38 -19.58
C ARG A 67 1.94 -20.77 -20.46
N PRO A 68 1.38 -21.98 -20.35
CA PRO A 68 0.02 -22.22 -20.84
C PRO A 68 -0.97 -21.32 -20.06
N ALA A 69 -2.14 -21.05 -20.66
CA ALA A 69 -3.07 -20.05 -20.14
C ALA A 69 -3.58 -20.42 -18.73
N ALA A 70 -3.28 -19.57 -17.75
CA ALA A 70 -3.83 -19.68 -16.41
C ALA A 70 -5.34 -19.33 -16.43
N SER A 71 -6.16 -20.37 -16.46
CA SER A 71 -7.52 -20.35 -15.89
C SER A 71 -7.40 -20.45 -14.35
N PRO A 72 -8.42 -20.08 -13.56
CA PRO A 72 -8.33 -20.14 -12.09
C PRO A 72 -7.94 -21.54 -11.62
N GLU A 73 -7.14 -21.60 -10.54
CA GLU A 73 -6.39 -22.79 -10.11
C GLU A 73 -7.22 -24.08 -10.09
N GLN A 74 -7.06 -24.88 -11.14
CA GLN A 74 -7.30 -26.32 -11.11
C GLN A 74 -5.95 -27.01 -11.31
N LEU A 75 -5.52 -27.76 -10.30
CA LEU A 75 -4.22 -28.42 -10.27
C LEU A 75 -4.13 -29.53 -11.32
N ASP A 76 -2.90 -29.84 -11.73
CA ASP A 76 -2.58 -30.87 -12.72
C ASP A 76 -3.29 -32.21 -12.38
N PRO A 77 -3.98 -32.86 -13.34
CA PRO A 77 -4.66 -34.14 -13.12
C PRO A 77 -3.81 -35.22 -12.43
N GLY A 78 -2.48 -35.20 -12.60
CA GLY A 78 -1.56 -36.13 -11.94
C GLY A 78 -1.55 -36.05 -10.40
N VAL A 79 -1.92 -34.90 -9.82
CA VAL A 79 -2.02 -34.70 -8.36
C VAL A 79 -3.16 -35.54 -7.78
N HIS A 80 -4.34 -35.47 -8.40
CA HIS A 80 -5.50 -36.26 -7.99
C HIS A 80 -5.36 -37.76 -8.31
N GLU A 81 -4.57 -38.15 -9.31
CA GLU A 81 -4.28 -39.56 -9.60
C GLU A 81 -3.41 -40.19 -8.49
N VAL A 82 -2.32 -39.52 -8.09
CA VAL A 82 -1.43 -40.01 -7.04
C VAL A 82 -2.13 -40.10 -5.69
N LEU A 83 -2.87 -39.05 -5.29
CA LEU A 83 -3.60 -39.02 -4.01
C LEU A 83 -4.74 -40.05 -3.90
N ARG A 84 -5.32 -40.50 -5.03
CA ARG A 84 -6.32 -41.58 -5.05
C ARG A 84 -5.72 -42.99 -4.99
N SER A 85 -4.41 -43.14 -5.14
CA SER A 85 -3.75 -44.43 -4.95
C SER A 85 -3.62 -44.76 -3.46
N ALA A 86 -3.44 -46.04 -3.11
CA ALA A 86 -3.41 -46.47 -1.70
C ALA A 86 -2.18 -45.96 -0.92
N GLY A 87 -1.11 -45.54 -1.60
CA GLY A 87 0.20 -45.27 -1.02
C GLY A 87 0.81 -46.49 -0.33
N LYS A 88 1.91 -46.28 0.40
CA LYS A 88 2.49 -47.25 1.35
C LYS A 88 2.49 -46.65 2.76
N PRO A 89 2.35 -47.44 3.84
CA PRO A 89 2.56 -46.92 5.19
C PRO A 89 3.98 -46.35 5.32
N LEU A 90 4.17 -45.34 6.18
CA LEU A 90 5.51 -44.88 6.54
C LEU A 90 6.33 -46.04 7.13
N ASP A 91 7.56 -46.20 6.64
CA ASP A 91 8.43 -47.34 6.94
C ASP A 91 8.73 -47.46 8.45
N GLY A 92 8.77 -48.68 8.97
CA GLY A 92 8.73 -48.94 10.42
C GLY A 92 9.78 -48.19 11.24
N PRO A 93 11.09 -48.31 10.92
CA PRO A 93 12.16 -47.57 11.58
C PRO A 93 12.03 -46.04 11.46
N VAL A 94 11.69 -45.53 10.27
CA VAL A 94 11.53 -44.09 10.01
C VAL A 94 10.33 -43.53 10.77
N ARG A 95 9.24 -44.30 10.82
CA ARG A 95 8.04 -43.96 11.59
C ARG A 95 8.35 -43.89 13.08
N GLN A 96 9.04 -44.88 13.64
CA GLN A 96 9.43 -44.87 15.06
C GLN A 96 10.35 -43.69 15.40
N GLU A 97 11.30 -43.33 14.53
CA GLU A 97 12.13 -42.14 14.72
C GLU A 97 11.28 -40.86 14.74
N MET A 98 10.37 -40.69 13.78
CA MET A 98 9.54 -39.49 13.69
C MET A 98 8.47 -39.42 14.79
N GLU A 99 7.83 -40.54 15.15
CA GLU A 99 6.91 -40.64 16.29
C GLU A 99 7.63 -40.24 17.60
N SER A 100 8.89 -40.68 17.79
CA SER A 100 9.71 -40.28 18.95
C SER A 100 10.13 -38.81 18.93
N ARG A 101 10.30 -38.19 17.75
CA ARG A 101 10.70 -36.78 17.61
C ARG A 101 9.51 -35.81 17.75
N PHE A 102 8.32 -36.22 17.32
CA PHE A 102 7.09 -35.42 17.35
C PHE A 102 6.21 -35.69 18.57
N GLY A 103 6.40 -36.81 19.28
CA GLY A 103 5.51 -37.24 20.36
C GLY A 103 4.08 -37.54 19.89
N THR A 104 3.90 -37.83 18.60
CA THR A 104 2.60 -38.00 17.92
C THR A 104 2.64 -39.22 17.01
N GLU A 105 1.50 -39.90 16.86
CA GLU A 105 1.34 -41.18 16.17
C GLU A 105 1.16 -41.01 14.63
N PHE A 106 1.86 -41.82 13.83
CA PHE A 106 1.94 -41.68 12.37
C PHE A 106 1.55 -42.93 11.56
N SER A 107 0.97 -44.00 12.14
CA SER A 107 0.55 -45.19 11.38
C SER A 107 -0.50 -44.90 10.29
N GLY A 108 -1.29 -43.84 10.47
CA GLY A 108 -2.23 -43.35 9.45
C GLY A 108 -1.57 -42.72 8.22
N VAL A 109 -0.27 -42.42 8.24
CA VAL A 109 0.42 -41.72 7.13
C VAL A 109 0.68 -42.65 5.94
N ARG A 110 0.33 -42.15 4.74
CA ARG A 110 0.49 -42.84 3.46
C ARG A 110 1.52 -42.11 2.59
N MET A 111 2.67 -42.74 2.41
CA MET A 111 3.75 -42.28 1.55
C MET A 111 3.50 -42.67 0.09
N HIS A 112 3.61 -41.70 -0.81
CA HIS A 112 3.61 -41.91 -2.25
C HIS A 112 4.99 -41.60 -2.82
N THR A 113 5.59 -42.58 -3.51
CA THR A 113 6.98 -42.47 -4.02
C THR A 113 7.10 -43.08 -5.42
N GLY A 114 8.21 -42.77 -6.11
CA GLY A 114 8.48 -43.24 -7.47
C GLY A 114 7.99 -42.27 -8.56
N ALA A 115 8.10 -42.69 -9.82
CA ALA A 115 8.01 -41.78 -10.97
C ALA A 115 6.69 -41.00 -11.10
N ALA A 116 5.56 -41.54 -10.61
CA ALA A 116 4.28 -40.83 -10.60
C ALA A 116 4.26 -39.71 -9.54
N ALA A 117 4.68 -40.02 -8.30
CA ALA A 117 4.83 -39.04 -7.22
C ALA A 117 5.81 -37.91 -7.61
N ALA A 118 6.94 -38.27 -8.23
CA ALA A 118 7.93 -37.29 -8.70
C ALA A 118 7.44 -36.42 -9.86
N ARG A 119 6.52 -36.89 -10.71
CA ARG A 119 5.85 -36.00 -11.69
C ARG A 119 4.86 -35.08 -10.98
N SER A 120 4.06 -35.62 -10.06
CA SER A 120 3.07 -34.85 -9.29
C SER A 120 3.69 -33.69 -8.49
N ALA A 121 4.74 -33.96 -7.71
CA ALA A 121 5.41 -32.93 -6.92
C ALA A 121 6.01 -31.81 -7.80
N ARG A 122 6.65 -32.17 -8.92
CA ARG A 122 7.15 -31.20 -9.92
C ARG A 122 6.04 -30.36 -10.56
N ALA A 123 4.85 -30.93 -10.79
CA ALA A 123 3.75 -30.22 -11.41
C ALA A 123 3.25 -29.03 -10.55
N ILE A 124 3.44 -29.11 -9.22
CA ILE A 124 3.16 -28.03 -8.27
C ILE A 124 4.42 -27.27 -7.81
N GLY A 125 5.58 -27.51 -8.44
CA GLY A 125 6.84 -26.85 -8.10
C GLY A 125 7.50 -27.29 -6.78
N ALA A 126 7.04 -28.39 -6.17
CA ALA A 126 7.45 -28.82 -4.84
C ALA A 126 8.44 -30.01 -4.88
N ARG A 127 9.25 -30.15 -3.81
CA ARG A 127 10.14 -31.31 -3.59
C ARG A 127 9.42 -32.48 -2.93
N ALA A 128 8.51 -32.17 -2.01
CA ALA A 128 7.49 -33.04 -1.46
C ALA A 128 6.23 -32.18 -1.18
N TYR A 129 5.09 -32.82 -0.87
CA TYR A 129 3.90 -32.11 -0.37
C TYR A 129 2.98 -33.04 0.43
N THR A 130 2.11 -32.44 1.24
CA THR A 130 1.19 -33.14 2.14
C THR A 130 -0.27 -32.77 1.92
N SER A 131 -1.14 -33.78 1.83
CA SER A 131 -2.59 -33.63 1.71
C SER A 131 -3.30 -34.63 2.61
N GLY A 132 -3.96 -34.15 3.67
CA GLY A 132 -4.58 -34.96 4.72
C GLY A 132 -3.54 -35.80 5.48
N SER A 133 -3.62 -37.12 5.34
CA SER A 133 -2.60 -38.07 5.84
C SER A 133 -1.74 -38.67 4.71
N HIS A 134 -1.76 -38.10 3.51
CA HIS A 134 -0.92 -38.51 2.39
C HIS A 134 0.27 -37.57 2.24
N VAL A 135 1.48 -38.13 2.13
CA VAL A 135 2.73 -37.40 1.86
C VAL A 135 3.29 -37.90 0.54
N VAL A 136 3.54 -36.99 -0.40
CA VAL A 136 4.02 -37.30 -1.75
C VAL A 136 5.45 -36.81 -1.89
N LEU A 137 6.39 -37.74 -2.11
CA LEU A 137 7.81 -37.41 -2.25
C LEU A 137 8.22 -37.33 -3.72
N GLY A 138 8.79 -36.19 -4.09
CA GLY A 138 9.38 -35.96 -5.41
C GLY A 138 10.89 -36.19 -5.44
N ASP A 139 11.49 -35.84 -6.58
CA ASP A 139 12.93 -36.00 -6.79
C ASP A 139 13.69 -35.08 -5.81
N GLY A 140 14.50 -35.67 -4.94
CA GLY A 140 15.24 -34.94 -3.90
C GLY A 140 14.44 -34.57 -2.65
N GLY A 141 13.16 -34.95 -2.52
CA GLY A 141 12.35 -34.73 -1.32
C GLY A 141 12.37 -35.87 -0.29
N GLY A 142 13.23 -36.88 -0.49
CA GLY A 142 13.32 -38.07 0.37
C GLY A 142 14.25 -37.94 1.58
N ASP A 143 14.80 -36.76 1.85
CA ASP A 143 15.63 -36.53 3.02
C ASP A 143 14.79 -36.38 4.31
N LYS A 144 15.43 -36.55 5.47
CA LYS A 144 14.73 -36.55 6.76
C LYS A 144 14.19 -35.17 7.18
N HIS A 145 14.78 -34.07 6.70
CA HIS A 145 14.33 -32.72 7.04
C HIS A 145 13.08 -32.37 6.25
N THR A 146 13.08 -32.60 4.93
CA THR A 146 11.85 -32.52 4.11
C THR A 146 10.76 -33.45 4.66
N LEU A 147 11.08 -34.69 5.05
CA LEU A 147 10.07 -35.58 5.66
C LEU A 147 9.51 -35.04 6.99
N ALA A 148 10.33 -34.37 7.81
CA ALA A 148 9.86 -33.73 9.04
C ALA A 148 9.01 -32.47 8.77
N HIS A 149 9.32 -31.72 7.71
CA HIS A 149 8.48 -30.62 7.22
C HIS A 149 7.07 -31.12 6.85
N GLU A 150 7.01 -32.14 5.99
CA GLU A 150 5.75 -32.77 5.56
C GLU A 150 4.95 -33.39 6.73
N LEU A 151 5.62 -34.07 7.65
CA LEU A 151 4.94 -34.61 8.84
C LEU A 151 4.42 -33.51 9.78
N THR A 152 4.99 -32.31 9.75
CA THR A 152 4.40 -31.16 10.47
C THR A 152 3.08 -30.73 9.82
N HIS A 153 2.99 -30.72 8.49
CA HIS A 153 1.72 -30.47 7.79
C HIS A 153 0.65 -31.53 8.10
N VAL A 154 1.03 -32.81 8.26
CA VAL A 154 0.10 -33.86 8.72
C VAL A 154 -0.47 -33.52 10.10
N VAL A 155 0.35 -33.04 11.03
CA VAL A 155 -0.10 -32.65 12.38
C VAL A 155 -0.96 -31.38 12.33
N GLN A 156 -0.57 -30.37 11.54
CA GLN A 156 -1.35 -29.14 11.34
C GLN A 156 -2.75 -29.44 10.78
N GLN A 157 -2.84 -30.20 9.68
CA GLN A 157 -4.12 -30.53 9.03
C GLN A 157 -5.02 -31.45 9.88
N ARG A 158 -4.47 -32.20 10.84
CA ARG A 158 -5.26 -32.95 11.84
C ARG A 158 -5.91 -32.08 12.92
N ASN A 159 -5.32 -30.92 13.21
CA ASN A 159 -5.76 -30.04 14.31
C ASN A 159 -6.78 -28.97 13.89
N GLY A 160 -7.03 -28.80 12.58
CA GLY A 160 -8.08 -27.94 12.05
C GLY A 160 -7.80 -27.46 10.62
N PRO A 161 -8.72 -26.68 10.01
CA PRO A 161 -8.51 -26.12 8.68
C PRO A 161 -7.36 -25.10 8.68
N VAL A 162 -6.27 -25.46 8.01
CA VAL A 162 -5.16 -24.57 7.64
C VAL A 162 -5.31 -24.10 6.19
N ALA A 163 -4.63 -23.02 5.80
CA ALA A 163 -4.60 -22.62 4.40
C ALA A 163 -3.99 -23.77 3.55
N GLY A 164 -4.63 -24.10 2.42
CA GLY A 164 -4.30 -25.29 1.64
C GLY A 164 -5.05 -26.60 2.03
N THR A 165 -5.88 -26.61 3.08
CA THR A 165 -6.64 -27.82 3.44
C THR A 165 -7.73 -28.14 2.41
N ASP A 166 -7.67 -29.32 1.79
CA ASP A 166 -8.69 -29.79 0.85
C ASP A 166 -10.05 -29.95 1.54
N GLN A 167 -11.03 -29.13 1.15
CA GLN A 167 -12.42 -29.20 1.62
C GLN A 167 -13.35 -29.99 0.68
N GLY A 168 -12.78 -30.84 -0.19
CA GLY A 168 -13.51 -31.79 -1.01
C GLY A 168 -14.10 -31.24 -2.30
N ASN A 169 -13.77 -30.00 -2.68
CA ASN A 169 -14.21 -29.40 -3.95
C ASN A 169 -13.13 -28.56 -4.67
N SER A 170 -11.98 -28.30 -4.04
CA SER A 170 -10.81 -27.65 -4.65
C SER A 170 -9.58 -27.87 -3.76
N LEU A 171 -8.56 -28.53 -4.29
CA LEU A 171 -7.26 -28.66 -3.64
C LEU A 171 -6.50 -27.33 -3.81
N SER A 172 -5.99 -26.78 -2.71
CA SER A 172 -5.29 -25.49 -2.65
C SER A 172 -3.85 -25.73 -2.18
N VAL A 173 -2.88 -25.06 -2.80
CA VAL A 173 -1.46 -25.19 -2.43
C VAL A 173 -1.07 -24.04 -1.51
N SER A 174 -0.45 -24.36 -0.38
CA SER A 174 0.11 -23.37 0.54
C SER A 174 1.26 -22.60 -0.12
N HIS A 175 1.29 -21.27 0.06
CA HIS A 175 2.40 -20.46 -0.46
C HIS A 175 3.62 -20.65 0.44
N PRO A 176 4.86 -20.83 -0.07
CA PRO A 176 6.11 -20.97 0.72
C PRO A 176 6.46 -19.84 1.71
N SER A 177 5.58 -18.84 1.85
CA SER A 177 5.70 -17.69 2.74
C SER A 177 4.51 -17.56 3.69
N ASP A 178 3.66 -18.57 3.78
CA ASP A 178 2.58 -18.64 4.76
C ASP A 178 3.12 -18.92 6.17
N ARG A 179 2.33 -18.59 7.20
CA ARG A 179 2.64 -18.90 8.60
C ARG A 179 2.83 -20.39 8.83
N PHE A 180 2.04 -21.24 8.16
CA PHE A 180 2.09 -22.69 8.32
C PHE A 180 3.35 -23.31 7.71
N GLU A 181 3.87 -22.75 6.60
CA GLU A 181 5.15 -23.14 6.00
C GLU A 181 6.33 -22.71 6.89
N ARG A 182 6.32 -21.49 7.44
CA ARG A 182 7.35 -21.08 8.40
C ARG A 182 7.31 -21.90 9.69
N GLU A 183 6.12 -22.24 10.18
CA GLU A 183 5.95 -23.13 11.34
C GLU A 183 6.44 -24.54 11.03
N ALA A 184 6.14 -25.08 9.84
CA ALA A 184 6.63 -26.38 9.39
C ALA A 184 8.16 -26.41 9.24
N GLU A 185 8.77 -25.40 8.64
CA GLU A 185 10.23 -25.31 8.49
C GLU A 185 10.93 -25.13 9.85
N THR A 186 10.38 -24.26 10.71
CA THR A 186 10.86 -24.06 12.09
C THR A 186 10.73 -25.34 12.91
N ASN A 187 9.62 -26.07 12.75
CA ASN A 187 9.40 -27.32 13.46
C ASN A 187 10.28 -28.45 12.90
N ALA A 188 10.47 -28.55 11.58
CA ALA A 188 11.40 -29.47 10.92
C ALA A 188 12.82 -29.24 11.43
N HIS A 189 13.29 -27.98 11.45
CA HIS A 189 14.55 -27.63 12.10
C HIS A 189 14.58 -28.05 13.57
N ARG A 190 13.55 -27.75 14.37
CA ARG A 190 13.50 -28.08 15.80
C ARG A 190 13.55 -29.58 16.08
N VAL A 191 12.71 -30.37 15.41
CA VAL A 191 12.62 -31.83 15.62
C VAL A 191 13.81 -32.58 15.03
N MET A 192 14.53 -32.00 14.06
CA MET A 192 15.73 -32.59 13.45
C MET A 192 17.05 -32.12 14.08
N ALA A 193 17.11 -30.90 14.64
CA ALA A 193 18.28 -30.37 15.35
C ALA A 193 18.46 -30.98 16.75
N GLY A 194 17.39 -31.49 17.36
CA GLY A 194 17.52 -32.38 18.51
C GLY A 194 18.13 -33.73 18.10
N PRO A 195 19.03 -34.32 18.92
CA PRO A 195 19.41 -35.71 18.71
C PRO A 195 18.17 -36.61 18.80
N VAL A 196 18.08 -37.66 17.97
CA VAL A 196 17.14 -38.77 18.29
C VAL A 196 17.53 -39.25 19.69
N PRO A 197 16.60 -39.45 20.63
CA PRO A 197 16.91 -40.12 21.89
C PRO A 197 17.27 -41.59 21.61
N VAL A 198 18.56 -41.84 21.36
CA VAL A 198 19.14 -43.15 21.08
C VAL A 198 20.28 -43.40 22.05
N ARG A 199 20.35 -44.62 22.60
CA ARG A 199 21.53 -45.13 23.30
C ARG A 199 22.75 -45.06 22.35
N GLN A 200 23.71 -44.16 22.65
CA GLN A 200 25.15 -44.10 22.27
C GLN A 200 25.66 -45.02 21.12
N ALA A 201 26.51 -44.60 20.17
CA ALA A 201 27.82 -43.97 20.38
C ALA A 201 28.56 -43.58 19.06
N ALA A 202 29.46 -42.58 19.13
CA ALA A 202 30.75 -42.38 18.40
C ALA A 202 30.84 -42.40 16.84
N ALA A 203 31.84 -41.81 16.14
CA ALA A 203 32.76 -40.66 16.33
C ALA A 203 33.64 -40.45 15.04
N ALA A 204 34.27 -39.26 14.86
CA ALA A 204 35.40 -38.94 13.94
C ALA A 204 35.15 -38.95 12.39
N THR A 205 35.83 -38.18 11.48
CA THR A 205 36.85 -37.09 11.54
C THR A 205 37.00 -36.34 10.18
N GLU A 206 37.30 -35.03 10.23
CA GLU A 206 38.20 -34.21 9.35
C GLU A 206 37.93 -33.91 7.83
N SER A 207 38.63 -32.87 7.33
CA SER A 207 38.36 -32.01 6.13
C SER A 207 39.57 -31.95 5.13
N PRO A 208 39.79 -30.90 4.29
CA PRO A 208 39.17 -30.41 3.03
C PRO A 208 40.21 -30.50 1.84
N PRO A 209 40.58 -29.48 0.99
CA PRO A 209 39.90 -28.39 0.23
C PRO A 209 40.27 -28.31 -1.30
N GLY A 210 39.84 -27.24 -2.01
CA GLY A 210 40.41 -26.71 -3.29
C GLY A 210 39.39 -25.81 -4.04
N GLU A 211 39.52 -24.47 -4.13
CA GLU A 211 40.39 -23.63 -5.01
C GLU A 211 40.15 -23.80 -6.54
N ALA A 212 40.16 -22.77 -7.43
CA ALA A 212 40.08 -21.30 -7.34
C ALA A 212 39.97 -20.67 -8.78
N SER A 213 39.86 -19.32 -8.87
CA SER A 213 40.26 -18.42 -10.01
C SER A 213 39.20 -17.81 -10.98
N ALA A 214 38.87 -16.52 -10.77
CA ALA A 214 39.27 -15.32 -11.57
C ALA A 214 39.56 -15.43 -13.11
N ARG A 215 39.39 -14.42 -14.00
CA ARG A 215 39.33 -12.92 -13.88
C ARG A 215 39.00 -12.20 -15.23
N GLN A 216 38.41 -10.97 -15.20
CA GLN A 216 38.59 -9.76 -16.09
C GLN A 216 38.49 -9.87 -17.65
N THR A 217 38.30 -8.84 -18.53
CA THR A 217 38.31 -7.34 -18.62
C THR A 217 37.15 -6.84 -19.55
N ALA A 218 36.54 -5.64 -19.47
CA ALA A 218 36.96 -4.28 -19.89
C ALA A 218 37.44 -4.12 -21.37
N ASP A 219 37.13 -3.08 -22.20
CA ASP A 219 36.25 -1.86 -22.16
C ASP A 219 36.11 -1.21 -23.59
N GLY A 220 35.27 -0.15 -23.83
CA GLY A 220 35.44 0.76 -25.03
C GLY A 220 34.25 1.56 -25.65
N GLU A 221 34.41 2.88 -25.79
CA GLU A 221 33.50 4.01 -26.14
C GLU A 221 32.94 4.27 -27.58
N ALA A 222 31.79 4.97 -27.65
CA ALA A 222 31.34 6.15 -28.45
C ALA A 222 31.62 6.40 -29.98
N SER A 223 30.62 6.95 -30.73
CA SER A 223 30.63 8.35 -31.29
C SER A 223 29.57 8.70 -32.41
N ALA A 224 29.08 9.96 -32.38
CA ALA A 224 28.63 10.91 -33.45
C ALA A 224 27.47 10.71 -34.49
N ALA A 225 26.38 11.48 -34.26
CA ALA A 225 25.83 12.61 -35.08
C ALA A 225 25.09 12.49 -36.46
N ALA A 226 23.78 12.86 -36.45
CA ALA A 226 23.03 13.85 -37.29
C ALA A 226 22.95 13.75 -38.84
N PRO A 227 21.79 14.03 -39.51
CA PRO A 227 21.24 15.41 -39.60
C PRO A 227 19.70 15.58 -39.58
N THR A 228 19.26 16.85 -39.72
CA THR A 228 17.95 17.45 -39.40
C THR A 228 16.92 17.48 -40.56
N VAL A 229 15.62 17.28 -40.28
CA VAL A 229 14.48 18.00 -40.91
C VAL A 229 13.37 18.25 -39.87
N ALA A 230 12.75 19.44 -39.90
CA ALA A 230 11.80 19.89 -38.87
C ALA A 230 10.31 19.69 -39.23
N ARG A 231 9.47 19.43 -38.22
CA ARG A 231 8.04 19.81 -38.19
C ARG A 231 7.60 20.09 -36.74
N ARG A 232 6.68 21.06 -36.58
CA ARG A 232 6.20 21.57 -35.27
C ARG A 232 5.61 20.44 -34.39
N PRO A 233 5.80 20.47 -33.07
CA PRO A 233 5.23 19.47 -32.17
C PRO A 233 3.70 19.61 -32.11
N ALA A 234 3.01 18.49 -32.29
CA ALA A 234 1.69 18.33 -31.67
C ALA A 234 1.90 18.37 -30.14
N ARG A 235 0.99 18.99 -29.40
CA ARG A 235 1.08 19.04 -27.94
C ARG A 235 0.82 17.63 -27.42
N THR A 236 1.86 16.95 -26.91
CA THR A 236 1.72 15.66 -26.22
C THR A 236 0.71 15.86 -25.09
N PRO A 237 -0.48 15.25 -25.15
CA PRO A 237 -1.52 15.59 -24.19
C PRO A 237 -1.41 14.66 -22.97
N VAL A 238 -1.77 15.15 -21.79
CA VAL A 238 -1.46 14.53 -20.48
C VAL A 238 -2.70 13.88 -19.85
N VAL A 239 -2.47 12.77 -19.13
CA VAL A 239 -3.46 11.82 -18.62
C VAL A 239 -3.30 11.67 -17.09
N GLN A 240 -4.37 11.37 -16.35
CA GLN A 240 -4.33 10.92 -14.96
C GLN A 240 -4.22 9.41 -14.85
N ARG A 241 -3.47 9.01 -13.83
CA ARG A 241 -2.62 7.83 -13.90
C ARG A 241 -2.90 6.91 -12.71
N LYS A 242 -2.37 5.69 -12.76
CA LYS A 242 -2.13 4.88 -11.56
C LYS A 242 -0.87 5.41 -10.85
N GLY A 243 -0.96 6.67 -10.42
CA GLY A 243 0.11 7.52 -9.90
C GLY A 243 -0.22 9.01 -10.05
N HIS A 244 0.53 9.88 -9.39
CA HIS A 244 0.27 11.32 -9.38
C HIS A 244 1.46 12.20 -9.79
N GLU A 245 2.56 11.61 -10.24
CA GLU A 245 3.79 12.34 -10.53
C GLU A 245 3.82 13.17 -11.81
N GLU A 246 4.69 14.18 -11.77
CA GLU A 246 5.26 14.86 -12.94
C GLU A 246 6.63 14.25 -13.30
N LEU A 247 6.76 13.72 -14.53
CA LEU A 247 8.04 13.24 -15.04
C LEU A 247 8.93 14.41 -15.47
N SER A 248 10.22 14.34 -15.10
CA SER A 248 11.25 15.29 -15.54
C SER A 248 11.49 15.19 -17.06
N GLY A 249 10.93 16.13 -17.83
CA GLY A 249 11.31 16.35 -19.23
C GLY A 249 10.20 16.82 -20.15
N LYS A 250 10.19 18.12 -20.49
CA LYS A 250 9.40 18.78 -21.58
C LYS A 250 7.88 18.55 -21.65
N LEU A 251 7.30 17.76 -20.75
CA LEU A 251 5.86 17.63 -20.55
C LEU A 251 5.41 18.67 -19.52
N PRO A 252 4.31 19.42 -19.77
CA PRO A 252 3.78 20.35 -18.78
C PRO A 252 3.15 19.60 -17.61
N SER A 253 3.22 20.23 -16.42
CA SER A 253 2.41 19.88 -15.24
C SER A 253 0.94 19.64 -15.64
N PRO A 254 0.30 18.56 -15.16
CA PRO A 254 -1.04 18.17 -15.59
C PRO A 254 -2.09 19.22 -15.20
N ALA A 255 -2.95 19.58 -16.15
CA ALA A 255 -4.30 19.97 -15.79
C ALA A 255 -4.97 18.73 -15.15
N SER A 256 -5.33 18.86 -13.87
CA SER A 256 -5.82 17.78 -13.02
C SER A 256 -6.97 16.95 -13.63
N GLY A 257 -7.01 15.65 -13.34
CA GLY A 257 -8.26 14.85 -13.37
C GLY A 257 -8.54 13.90 -14.52
N THR A 258 -7.72 13.81 -15.58
CA THR A 258 -8.18 13.21 -16.86
C THR A 258 -7.65 11.79 -17.15
N SER A 259 -8.33 10.72 -16.68
CA SER A 259 -7.96 9.30 -16.91
C SER A 259 -7.71 8.90 -18.38
N VAL A 260 -7.13 7.72 -18.69
CA VAL A 260 -6.79 7.33 -20.08
C VAL A 260 -8.03 7.32 -20.98
N SER A 261 -9.16 6.83 -20.48
CA SER A 261 -10.45 6.90 -21.19
C SER A 261 -10.99 8.34 -21.29
N SER A 262 -10.91 9.14 -20.22
CA SER A 262 -11.34 10.55 -20.20
C SER A 262 -10.56 11.41 -21.20
N PHE A 263 -9.27 11.09 -21.35
CA PHE A 263 -8.37 11.68 -22.30
C PHE A 263 -8.77 11.38 -23.74
N LEU A 264 -9.01 10.11 -24.05
CA LEU A 264 -9.47 9.68 -25.37
C LEU A 264 -10.90 10.14 -25.68
N LYS A 265 -11.68 10.52 -24.66
CA LYS A 265 -12.98 11.22 -24.79
C LYS A 265 -12.82 12.72 -25.09
N SER A 266 -11.69 13.35 -24.74
CA SER A 266 -11.42 14.76 -25.04
C SER A 266 -11.13 15.06 -26.52
N PHE A 267 -10.69 14.04 -27.27
CA PHE A 267 -10.55 14.15 -28.72
C PHE A 267 -11.93 14.13 -29.38
N SER A 268 -12.19 15.06 -30.30
CA SER A 268 -13.38 15.08 -31.18
C SER A 268 -13.41 13.95 -32.22
N LEU A 269 -12.78 12.82 -31.93
CA LEU A 269 -12.70 11.63 -32.76
C LEU A 269 -13.97 10.81 -32.60
N ARG A 270 -14.80 10.84 -33.63
CA ARG A 270 -15.90 9.90 -33.85
C ARG A 270 -15.47 8.90 -34.93
N PRO A 271 -14.65 7.87 -34.62
CA PRO A 271 -14.74 6.64 -35.40
C PRO A 271 -16.20 6.16 -35.36
N ALA A 272 -16.64 5.39 -36.37
CA ALA A 272 -17.98 4.83 -36.37
C ALA A 272 -18.23 4.12 -35.03
N GLN A 273 -19.37 4.37 -34.39
CA GLN A 273 -19.65 3.87 -33.02
C GLN A 273 -19.62 2.33 -32.95
N ASP A 274 -19.74 1.68 -34.11
CA ASP A 274 -19.81 0.24 -34.29
C ASP A 274 -18.46 -0.41 -34.70
N ASP A 275 -17.33 0.32 -34.70
CA ASP A 275 -16.02 -0.29 -34.96
C ASP A 275 -15.61 -1.22 -33.79
N PRO A 276 -15.53 -2.54 -33.99
CA PRO A 276 -15.41 -3.50 -32.89
C PRO A 276 -14.03 -3.46 -32.23
N VAL A 277 -12.98 -3.04 -32.94
CA VAL A 277 -11.62 -2.95 -32.40
C VAL A 277 -11.49 -1.72 -31.53
N VAL A 278 -12.03 -0.57 -31.98
CA VAL A 278 -12.08 0.64 -31.17
C VAL A 278 -12.97 0.44 -29.94
N ALA A 279 -14.11 -0.24 -30.08
CA ALA A 279 -14.98 -0.57 -28.96
C ALA A 279 -14.30 -1.48 -27.93
N GLY A 280 -13.60 -2.52 -28.38
CA GLY A 280 -12.78 -3.40 -27.52
C GLY A 280 -11.69 -2.63 -26.77
N LEU A 281 -10.87 -1.87 -27.50
CA LEU A 281 -9.80 -1.06 -26.88
C LEU A 281 -10.34 -0.02 -25.89
N ARG A 282 -11.48 0.62 -26.17
CA ARG A 282 -12.11 1.54 -25.21
C ARG A 282 -12.53 0.82 -23.94
N LYS A 283 -13.16 -0.35 -24.06
CA LYS A 283 -13.57 -1.19 -22.92
C LYS A 283 -12.37 -1.64 -22.08
N ASP A 284 -11.29 -2.08 -22.72
CA ASP A 284 -10.10 -2.57 -22.01
C ASP A 284 -9.34 -1.42 -21.33
N ILE A 285 -9.32 -0.23 -21.93
CA ILE A 285 -8.78 1.00 -21.31
C ILE A 285 -9.66 1.46 -20.14
N GLU A 286 -10.99 1.40 -20.27
CA GLU A 286 -11.91 1.70 -19.16
C GLU A 286 -11.78 0.68 -18.03
N ALA A 287 -11.51 -0.60 -18.34
CA ALA A 287 -11.21 -1.62 -17.34
C ALA A 287 -9.88 -1.35 -16.62
N TYR A 288 -8.84 -0.88 -17.33
CA TYR A 288 -7.59 -0.43 -16.71
C TYR A 288 -7.80 0.78 -15.79
N ASP A 289 -8.47 1.83 -16.27
CA ASP A 289 -8.80 3.05 -15.50
C ASP A 289 -9.59 2.73 -14.22
N SER A 290 -10.48 1.72 -14.27
CA SER A 290 -11.40 1.37 -13.17
C SER A 290 -10.85 0.31 -12.21
N ASP A 291 -9.74 -0.34 -12.53
CA ASP A 291 -9.15 -1.38 -11.67
C ASP A 291 -8.48 -0.74 -10.44
N PRO A 292 -8.94 -1.04 -9.21
CA PRO A 292 -8.46 -0.41 -7.99
C PRO A 292 -7.00 -0.72 -7.66
N LYS A 293 -6.41 -1.76 -8.26
CA LYS A 293 -5.01 -2.13 -8.03
C LYS A 293 -4.08 -1.07 -8.60
N ARG A 294 -3.20 -0.55 -7.74
CA ARG A 294 -2.22 0.51 -8.01
C ARG A 294 -0.78 0.02 -8.10
N ASP A 295 -0.51 -1.24 -7.72
CA ASP A 295 0.83 -1.82 -7.80
C ASP A 295 1.50 -1.60 -9.18
N PRO A 296 2.68 -0.94 -9.23
CA PRO A 296 3.32 -0.62 -10.50
C PRO A 296 3.60 -1.83 -11.38
N ALA A 297 3.90 -3.02 -10.83
CA ALA A 297 4.16 -4.21 -11.64
C ALA A 297 2.86 -4.75 -12.27
N HIS A 298 1.75 -4.77 -11.55
CA HIS A 298 0.40 -5.05 -12.07
C HIS A 298 0.00 -4.04 -13.15
N CYS A 299 0.13 -2.74 -12.86
CA CYS A 299 -0.15 -1.66 -13.79
C CYS A 299 0.64 -1.81 -15.10
N PHE A 300 1.94 -2.10 -15.00
CA PHE A 300 2.82 -2.31 -16.15
C PHE A 300 2.37 -3.49 -17.02
N GLN A 301 1.93 -4.60 -16.41
CA GLN A 301 1.44 -5.78 -17.15
C GLN A 301 0.13 -5.50 -17.91
N GLN A 302 -0.77 -4.70 -17.34
CA GLN A 302 -2.00 -4.27 -18.02
C GLN A 302 -1.68 -3.34 -19.20
N LEU A 303 -0.86 -2.30 -18.98
CA LEU A 303 -0.42 -1.37 -20.01
C LEU A 303 0.34 -2.07 -21.14
N ALA A 304 1.16 -3.07 -20.80
CA ALA A 304 1.82 -3.92 -21.78
C ALA A 304 0.83 -4.66 -22.68
N THR A 305 -0.24 -5.21 -22.10
CA THR A 305 -1.30 -5.91 -22.86
C THR A 305 -2.05 -4.93 -23.76
N LEU A 306 -2.38 -3.73 -23.27
CA LEU A 306 -3.07 -2.69 -24.03
C LEU A 306 -2.23 -2.15 -25.20
N LEU A 307 -0.95 -1.85 -24.98
CA LEU A 307 -0.04 -1.36 -26.03
C LEU A 307 0.13 -2.40 -27.15
N LEU A 308 0.21 -3.69 -26.80
CA LEU A 308 0.24 -4.79 -27.78
C LEU A 308 -1.06 -4.86 -28.59
N ALA A 309 -2.22 -4.75 -27.94
CA ALA A 309 -3.52 -4.74 -28.62
C ALA A 309 -3.66 -3.55 -29.59
N VAL A 310 -3.15 -2.36 -29.21
CA VAL A 310 -3.10 -1.20 -30.10
C VAL A 310 -2.16 -1.45 -31.29
N SER A 311 -0.97 -2.02 -31.08
CA SER A 311 -0.04 -2.34 -32.19
C SER A 311 -0.63 -3.36 -33.17
N SER A 312 -1.26 -4.44 -32.69
CA SER A 312 -1.96 -5.39 -33.56
C SER A 312 -3.08 -4.73 -34.35
N ALA A 313 -3.88 -3.85 -33.72
CA ALA A 313 -4.92 -3.08 -34.39
C ALA A 313 -4.40 -2.08 -35.45
N GLU A 314 -3.14 -1.66 -35.36
CA GLU A 314 -2.47 -0.83 -36.38
C GLU A 314 -1.91 -1.68 -37.54
N ASP A 315 -1.34 -2.85 -37.26
CA ASP A 315 -0.78 -3.76 -38.27
C ASP A 315 -1.86 -4.42 -39.14
N ASP A 316 -3.01 -4.78 -38.55
CA ASP A 316 -4.11 -5.49 -39.24
C ASP A 316 -4.93 -4.60 -40.23
N ARG A 317 -4.65 -3.28 -40.31
CA ARG A 317 -5.46 -2.35 -41.13
C ARG A 317 -4.73 -1.73 -42.32
N PRO A 318 -5.31 -1.78 -43.54
CA PRO A 318 -4.70 -1.19 -44.72
C PRO A 318 -4.68 0.35 -44.63
N ALA A 319 -3.59 0.96 -45.12
CA ALA A 319 -3.34 2.40 -45.02
C ALA A 319 -4.36 3.36 -45.68
N LYS A 320 -5.45 2.83 -46.24
CA LYS A 320 -6.56 3.57 -46.87
C LYS A 320 -7.84 3.60 -46.02
N GLU A 321 -7.93 2.86 -44.91
CA GLU A 321 -9.10 2.89 -44.03
C GLU A 321 -9.10 4.09 -43.08
N GLY A 322 -10.22 4.83 -43.10
CA GLY A 322 -10.73 5.68 -42.02
C GLY A 322 -9.73 6.44 -41.14
N GLY A 323 -9.45 7.70 -41.49
CA GLY A 323 -8.58 8.58 -40.69
C GLY A 323 -8.96 8.71 -39.20
N ALA A 324 -10.24 8.57 -38.84
CA ALA A 324 -10.70 8.63 -37.45
C ALA A 324 -10.21 7.45 -36.59
N VAL A 325 -10.21 6.23 -37.11
CA VAL A 325 -9.73 5.03 -36.36
C VAL A 325 -8.22 5.11 -36.19
N LYS A 326 -7.49 5.40 -37.27
CA LYS A 326 -6.03 5.58 -37.21
C LYS A 326 -5.61 6.67 -36.22
N THR A 327 -6.34 7.79 -36.17
CA THR A 327 -6.06 8.86 -35.21
C THR A 327 -6.39 8.44 -33.77
N PHE A 328 -7.44 7.62 -33.55
CA PHE A 328 -7.72 7.04 -32.24
C PHE A 328 -6.60 6.08 -31.78
N LEU A 329 -6.11 5.19 -32.65
CA LEU A 329 -5.02 4.25 -32.31
C LEU A 329 -3.72 4.98 -31.96
N ILE A 330 -3.37 6.04 -32.72
CA ILE A 330 -2.23 6.91 -32.41
C ILE A 330 -2.40 7.57 -31.04
N ALA A 331 -3.56 8.18 -30.77
CA ALA A 331 -3.83 8.84 -29.49
C ALA A 331 -3.84 7.84 -28.30
N ALA A 332 -4.36 6.62 -28.51
CA ALA A 332 -4.36 5.56 -27.52
C ALA A 332 -2.93 5.09 -27.21
N ARG A 333 -2.09 4.87 -28.23
CA ARG A 333 -0.67 4.53 -28.04
C ARG A 333 0.08 5.62 -27.30
N GLU A 334 -0.13 6.89 -27.66
CA GLU A 334 0.51 8.04 -26.97
C GLU A 334 0.10 8.10 -25.49
N ALA A 335 -1.20 7.98 -25.20
CA ALA A 335 -1.73 7.98 -23.84
C ALA A 335 -1.16 6.83 -22.99
N LEU A 336 -1.25 5.60 -23.51
CA LEU A 336 -0.78 4.39 -22.83
C LEU A 336 0.75 4.35 -22.67
N THR A 337 1.51 4.96 -23.59
CA THR A 337 2.96 5.09 -23.46
C THR A 337 3.32 6.06 -22.34
N ALA A 338 2.67 7.23 -22.29
CA ALA A 338 2.89 8.22 -21.24
C ALA A 338 2.49 7.68 -19.85
N GLU A 339 1.45 6.86 -19.77
CA GLU A 339 1.04 6.13 -18.56
C GLU A 339 2.10 5.10 -18.14
N LYS A 340 2.55 4.27 -19.09
CA LYS A 340 3.59 3.26 -18.87
C LYS A 340 4.93 3.87 -18.46
N ASP A 341 5.28 5.05 -18.95
CA ASP A 341 6.50 5.75 -18.54
C ASP A 341 6.45 6.20 -17.07
N VAL A 342 5.28 6.60 -16.56
CA VAL A 342 5.09 6.97 -15.14
C VAL A 342 5.16 5.75 -14.24
N VAL A 343 4.45 4.68 -14.60
CA VAL A 343 4.51 3.40 -13.89
C VAL A 343 5.93 2.84 -13.86
N THR A 344 6.69 2.99 -14.97
CA THR A 344 8.10 2.61 -15.02
C THR A 344 8.95 3.48 -14.06
N GLY A 345 8.66 4.79 -13.97
CA GLY A 345 9.30 5.69 -12.99
C GLY A 345 9.06 5.26 -11.54
N GLN A 346 7.82 4.89 -11.19
CA GLN A 346 7.46 4.33 -9.89
C GLN A 346 8.25 3.06 -9.59
N MET A 347 8.29 2.10 -10.52
CA MET A 347 9.11 0.89 -10.39
C MET A 347 10.60 1.22 -10.18
N VAL A 348 11.14 2.23 -10.86
CA VAL A 348 12.55 2.64 -10.69
C VAL A 348 12.81 3.18 -9.29
N ARG A 349 11.97 4.08 -8.76
CA ARG A 349 12.14 4.61 -7.39
C ARG A 349 11.91 3.56 -6.31
N ASP A 350 10.90 2.72 -6.49
CA ASP A 350 10.61 1.63 -5.57
C ASP A 350 11.78 0.62 -5.55
N ASN A 351 12.43 0.38 -6.70
CA ASN A 351 13.67 -0.40 -6.80
C ASN A 351 14.91 0.31 -6.20
N GLN A 352 15.01 1.64 -6.33
CA GLN A 352 16.09 2.43 -5.73
C GLN A 352 15.98 2.57 -4.20
N PHE A 353 14.81 2.28 -3.63
CA PHE A 353 14.63 2.38 -2.18
C PHE A 353 15.49 1.35 -1.44
N PRO A 354 16.29 1.76 -0.42
CA PRO A 354 17.29 0.90 0.21
C PRO A 354 16.70 -0.41 0.76
N GLU A 355 17.29 -1.54 0.39
CA GLU A 355 16.78 -2.87 0.70
C GLU A 355 16.61 -3.09 2.22
N GLY A 356 17.62 -2.74 3.01
CA GLY A 356 17.54 -2.81 4.48
C GLY A 356 16.43 -1.95 5.09
N ALA A 357 15.98 -0.89 4.41
CA ALA A 357 14.88 -0.04 4.86
C ALA A 357 13.49 -0.59 4.48
N ARG A 358 13.38 -1.64 3.65
CA ARG A 358 12.08 -2.17 3.18
C ARG A 358 11.32 -2.95 4.25
N GLY A 359 12.03 -3.78 5.01
CA GLY A 359 11.44 -4.68 6.03
C GLY A 359 10.45 -3.99 6.97
N PRO A 360 10.78 -2.82 7.56
CA PRO A 360 9.86 -2.08 8.43
C PRO A 360 8.56 -1.67 7.74
N PHE A 361 8.60 -1.16 6.50
CA PHE A 361 7.39 -0.81 5.74
C PHE A 361 6.57 -2.06 5.35
N GLU A 362 7.25 -3.17 5.05
CA GLU A 362 6.63 -4.47 4.76
C GLU A 362 5.91 -5.05 5.99
N ALA A 363 6.49 -4.94 7.18
CA ALA A 363 5.85 -5.33 8.43
C ALA A 363 4.66 -4.43 8.75
N MET A 364 4.83 -3.11 8.61
CA MET A 364 3.81 -2.08 8.80
C MET A 364 2.57 -2.35 7.94
N THR A 365 2.71 -2.35 6.61
CA THR A 365 1.59 -2.55 5.67
C THR A 365 0.91 -3.92 5.78
N ARG A 366 1.64 -4.97 6.18
CA ARG A 366 1.09 -6.33 6.30
C ARG A 366 0.34 -6.56 7.61
N ASN A 367 0.83 -5.99 8.72
CA ASN A 367 0.39 -6.35 10.07
C ASN A 367 -0.39 -5.25 10.79
N GLY A 368 -0.25 -3.98 10.42
CA GLY A 368 -0.90 -2.86 11.11
C GLY A 368 -2.32 -2.63 10.60
N MET A 369 -3.31 -2.71 11.49
CA MET A 369 -4.74 -2.54 11.18
C MET A 369 -5.05 -1.24 10.41
N LEU A 370 -4.36 -0.14 10.73
CA LEU A 370 -4.57 1.16 10.09
C LEU A 370 -4.23 1.15 8.57
N TRP A 371 -3.52 0.13 8.08
CA TRP A 371 -3.08 0.06 6.68
C TRP A 371 -3.83 -1.00 5.87
N ASN A 372 -4.57 -1.91 6.52
CA ASN A 372 -5.17 -3.08 5.89
C ASN A 372 -6.65 -3.33 6.26
N GLU A 373 -7.31 -2.42 7.01
CA GLU A 373 -8.70 -2.57 7.44
C GLU A 373 -9.68 -2.80 6.28
N ASP A 374 -10.49 -3.86 6.40
CA ASP A 374 -11.46 -4.27 5.39
C ASP A 374 -12.57 -3.22 5.20
N GLY A 375 -12.67 -2.68 3.98
CA GLY A 375 -13.75 -1.77 3.58
C GLY A 375 -13.29 -0.37 3.16
N TRP A 376 -12.01 -0.01 3.33
CA TRP A 376 -11.49 1.26 2.80
C TRP A 376 -10.95 1.07 1.39
N ALA A 377 -11.26 2.00 0.49
CA ALA A 377 -10.85 1.93 -0.91
C ALA A 377 -9.33 2.13 -1.14
N ASP A 378 -8.64 2.71 -0.15
CA ASP A 378 -7.26 3.18 -0.24
C ASP A 378 -6.31 2.42 0.70
N ASN A 379 -6.69 1.21 1.14
CA ASN A 379 -5.84 0.35 1.96
C ASN A 379 -4.82 -0.45 1.11
N ALA A 380 -3.82 -1.05 1.76
CA ALA A 380 -2.75 -1.82 1.12
C ALA A 380 -3.29 -2.99 0.27
N VAL A 381 -4.36 -3.65 0.72
CA VAL A 381 -4.98 -4.81 0.05
C VAL A 381 -5.71 -4.39 -1.23
N ALA A 382 -6.48 -3.31 -1.19
CA ALA A 382 -7.25 -2.77 -2.30
C ALA A 382 -6.35 -2.27 -3.44
N PHE A 383 -5.26 -1.58 -3.07
CA PHE A 383 -4.22 -1.18 -4.02
C PHE A 383 -3.37 -2.37 -4.51
N ALA A 384 -3.43 -3.53 -3.85
CA ALA A 384 -2.53 -4.67 -4.01
C ALA A 384 -1.04 -4.29 -3.83
N MET A 385 -0.77 -3.32 -2.95
CA MET A 385 0.55 -2.72 -2.71
C MET A 385 0.99 -2.97 -1.27
N SER A 386 2.28 -3.19 -1.08
CA SER A 386 2.89 -3.30 0.25
C SER A 386 4.13 -2.42 0.35
N GLY A 387 4.68 -2.34 1.55
CA GLY A 387 5.99 -1.75 1.76
C GLY A 387 6.08 -0.27 1.37
N PRO A 388 7.26 0.19 0.93
CA PRO A 388 7.50 1.59 0.60
C PRO A 388 6.67 2.11 -0.58
N SER A 389 6.25 1.22 -1.49
CA SER A 389 5.41 1.54 -2.63
C SER A 389 4.03 2.06 -2.19
N TYR A 390 3.42 1.44 -1.18
CA TYR A 390 2.12 1.88 -0.65
C TYR A 390 2.20 3.30 -0.07
N PHE A 391 3.22 3.58 0.75
CA PHE A 391 3.44 4.91 1.32
C PHE A 391 3.80 5.97 0.26
N ARG A 392 4.44 5.58 -0.85
CA ARG A 392 4.60 6.44 -2.02
C ARG A 392 3.24 6.79 -2.63
N GLU A 393 2.36 5.81 -2.87
CA GLU A 393 1.05 6.07 -3.47
C GLU A 393 0.19 7.00 -2.59
N LEU A 394 0.19 6.81 -1.26
CA LEU A 394 -0.49 7.72 -0.34
C LEU A 394 0.07 9.15 -0.42
N SER A 395 1.39 9.31 -0.46
CA SER A 395 2.08 10.60 -0.62
C SER A 395 1.72 11.28 -1.95
N GLU A 396 1.71 10.52 -3.04
CA GLU A 396 1.32 10.93 -4.39
C GLU A 396 -0.15 11.41 -4.42
N ILE A 397 -1.08 10.65 -3.83
CA ILE A 397 -2.51 11.00 -3.70
C ILE A 397 -2.68 12.29 -2.90
N ASN A 398 -1.99 12.41 -1.75
CA ASN A 398 -2.06 13.57 -0.87
C ASN A 398 -1.73 14.86 -1.62
N ARG A 399 -0.54 14.89 -2.23
CA ARG A 399 -0.02 16.06 -2.94
C ARG A 399 -0.88 16.45 -4.13
N ALA A 400 -1.41 15.49 -4.89
CA ALA A 400 -2.35 15.79 -5.96
C ALA A 400 -3.69 16.37 -5.46
N GLY A 401 -4.20 15.89 -4.32
CA GLY A 401 -5.36 16.46 -3.65
C GLY A 401 -5.14 17.92 -3.29
N MET A 402 -4.04 18.22 -2.58
CA MET A 402 -3.66 19.58 -2.20
C MET A 402 -3.44 20.48 -3.42
N ALA A 403 -2.66 20.03 -4.41
CA ALA A 403 -2.38 20.79 -5.63
C ALA A 403 -3.66 21.12 -6.43
N LYS A 404 -4.62 20.19 -6.49
CA LYS A 404 -5.93 20.41 -7.13
C LYS A 404 -6.76 21.48 -6.42
N GLU A 405 -6.79 21.49 -5.09
CA GLU A 405 -7.53 22.50 -4.33
C GLU A 405 -6.86 23.89 -4.42
N ILE A 406 -5.51 23.94 -4.36
CA ILE A 406 -4.74 25.19 -4.52
C ILE A 406 -4.91 25.78 -5.93
N ALA A 407 -4.89 24.96 -6.99
CA ALA A 407 -4.92 25.44 -8.38
C ALA A 407 -6.20 26.23 -8.73
N GLY A 408 -7.29 26.04 -7.99
CA GLY A 408 -8.55 26.76 -8.17
C GLY A 408 -8.70 28.03 -7.30
N ARG A 409 -7.72 28.40 -6.47
CA ARG A 409 -7.89 29.36 -5.36
C ARG A 409 -6.70 30.33 -5.23
N GLY A 410 -6.99 31.56 -4.75
CA GLY A 410 -5.98 32.59 -4.45
C GLY A 410 -5.30 33.24 -5.67
N SER A 411 -4.46 34.27 -5.41
CA SER A 411 -3.63 34.89 -6.45
C SER A 411 -2.28 34.19 -6.56
N ARG A 412 -1.84 33.86 -7.78
CA ARG A 412 -0.61 33.07 -8.03
C ARG A 412 0.62 33.65 -7.34
N GLY A 413 0.85 34.96 -7.47
CA GLY A 413 2.02 35.61 -6.88
C GLY A 413 2.09 35.53 -5.34
N TRP A 414 0.94 35.45 -4.65
CA TRP A 414 0.91 35.20 -3.20
C TRP A 414 1.36 33.75 -2.90
N VAL A 415 0.79 32.78 -3.60
CA VAL A 415 1.09 31.35 -3.43
C VAL A 415 2.58 31.10 -3.68
N ASP A 416 3.10 31.58 -4.80
CA ASP A 416 4.49 31.35 -5.22
C ASP A 416 5.50 31.94 -4.20
N ASN A 417 5.20 33.12 -3.64
CA ASN A 417 6.02 33.75 -2.61
C ASN A 417 6.06 32.94 -1.30
N VAL A 418 4.90 32.46 -0.84
CA VAL A 418 4.80 31.62 0.36
C VAL A 418 5.52 30.30 0.16
N LYS A 419 5.27 29.64 -0.97
CA LYS A 419 5.93 28.36 -1.30
C LYS A 419 7.44 28.50 -1.20
N LYS A 420 8.01 29.50 -1.89
CA LYS A 420 9.45 29.78 -1.87
C LYS A 420 9.99 30.09 -0.46
N ALA A 421 9.26 30.84 0.36
CA ALA A 421 9.67 31.16 1.73
C ALA A 421 9.67 29.92 2.64
N LEU A 422 8.67 29.05 2.51
CA LEU A 422 8.52 27.84 3.31
C LEU A 422 9.47 26.71 2.88
N GLU A 423 9.74 26.54 1.58
CA GLU A 423 10.73 25.58 1.07
C GLU A 423 12.13 25.81 1.66
N ILE A 424 12.52 27.08 1.84
CA ILE A 424 13.80 27.45 2.46
C ILE A 424 13.77 27.16 3.97
N ALA A 425 12.69 27.54 4.66
CA ALA A 425 12.57 27.33 6.11
C ALA A 425 12.43 25.85 6.51
N LEU A 426 11.75 25.02 5.71
CA LEU A 426 11.62 23.57 5.95
C LEU A 426 12.97 22.86 5.88
N LYS A 427 13.84 23.24 4.93
CA LYS A 427 15.18 22.67 4.81
C LYS A 427 16.09 22.98 6.00
N GLN A 428 15.71 23.96 6.82
CA GLN A 428 16.37 24.31 8.09
C GLN A 428 15.65 23.69 9.32
N SER A 429 14.66 22.84 9.12
CA SER A 429 13.98 22.14 10.22
C SER A 429 14.83 20.99 10.76
N VAL A 430 14.50 20.55 11.97
CA VAL A 430 15.17 19.48 12.71
C VAL A 430 14.19 18.37 13.06
N LEU A 431 14.71 17.13 13.08
CA LEU A 431 14.04 15.99 13.69
C LEU A 431 14.38 15.96 15.18
N CYS A 432 13.35 15.95 16.02
CA CYS A 432 13.47 16.01 17.47
C CYS A 432 13.00 14.70 18.11
N HIS A 433 13.92 13.97 18.74
CA HIS A 433 13.60 12.83 19.61
C HIS A 433 13.67 13.26 21.07
N TYR A 434 12.55 13.18 21.80
CA TYR A 434 12.44 13.64 23.20
C TYR A 434 12.70 12.50 24.19
N THR A 435 13.50 12.78 25.22
CA THR A 435 13.94 11.79 26.21
C THR A 435 14.41 12.46 27.52
N SER A 436 14.89 11.66 28.49
CA SER A 436 15.59 12.16 29.69
C SER A 436 17.05 12.51 29.38
N GLN A 437 17.67 13.35 30.22
CA GLN A 437 19.08 13.76 30.05
C GLN A 437 20.02 12.56 29.98
N ASP A 438 20.00 11.69 31.00
CA ASP A 438 20.86 10.51 31.08
C ASP A 438 20.74 9.60 29.85
N ARG A 439 19.53 9.44 29.31
CA ARG A 439 19.28 8.64 28.10
C ARG A 439 19.75 9.36 26.83
N ALA A 440 19.62 10.69 26.74
CA ALA A 440 20.18 11.45 25.63
C ALA A 440 21.71 11.32 25.57
N ASP A 441 22.37 11.45 26.72
CA ASP A 441 23.84 11.36 26.82
C ASP A 441 24.33 9.95 26.47
N GLN A 442 23.64 8.90 26.95
CA GLN A 442 23.92 7.50 26.56
C GLN A 442 23.75 7.26 25.06
N LEU A 443 22.65 7.73 24.46
CA LEU A 443 22.37 7.53 23.03
C LEU A 443 23.40 8.24 22.15
N VAL A 444 23.80 9.46 22.50
CA VAL A 444 24.85 10.20 21.77
C VAL A 444 26.22 9.57 21.97
N GLN A 445 26.54 9.03 23.15
CA GLN A 445 27.76 8.25 23.37
C GLN A 445 27.78 6.95 22.54
N GLN A 446 26.63 6.29 22.38
CA GLN A 446 26.46 5.10 21.52
C GLN A 446 26.43 5.42 20.02
N GLY A 447 26.27 6.71 19.66
CA GLY A 447 26.21 7.18 18.27
C GLY A 447 25.00 6.71 17.47
N THR A 448 24.03 5.98 18.07
CA THR A 448 22.89 5.41 17.35
C THR A 448 21.62 5.39 18.19
N LEU A 449 20.47 5.55 17.53
CA LEU A 449 19.14 5.37 18.11
C LEU A 449 18.43 4.22 17.39
N LYS A 450 18.03 3.19 18.14
CA LYS A 450 17.53 1.91 17.61
C LYS A 450 16.01 1.81 17.72
N SER A 451 15.37 1.16 16.77
CA SER A 451 13.97 0.73 16.84
C SER A 451 13.77 -0.25 18.00
N LYS A 452 12.51 -0.52 18.37
CA LYS A 452 12.21 -1.46 19.45
C LYS A 452 12.76 -2.85 19.15
N THR A 453 12.54 -3.37 17.94
CA THR A 453 13.04 -4.71 17.56
C THR A 453 14.56 -4.80 17.63
N ALA A 454 15.27 -3.78 17.11
CA ALA A 454 16.74 -3.75 17.16
C ALA A 454 17.27 -3.62 18.59
N LEU A 455 16.62 -2.81 19.43
CA LEU A 455 16.97 -2.63 20.85
C LEU A 455 16.76 -3.93 21.66
N LEU A 456 15.61 -4.59 21.49
CA LEU A 456 15.27 -5.82 22.21
C LEU A 456 16.03 -7.05 21.69
N GLY A 457 16.46 -7.04 20.43
CA GLY A 457 17.33 -8.08 19.86
C GLY A 457 18.73 -8.12 20.47
N GLU A 458 19.22 -6.99 20.99
CA GLU A 458 20.49 -6.90 21.72
C GLU A 458 20.32 -7.08 23.23
N ASN A 459 19.26 -6.50 23.80
CA ASN A 459 18.94 -6.61 25.23
C ASN A 459 17.42 -6.75 25.42
N PRO A 460 16.91 -7.98 25.69
CA PRO A 460 15.49 -8.24 25.89
C PRO A 460 14.83 -7.43 27.02
N ASP A 461 15.61 -6.97 28.01
CA ASP A 461 15.14 -6.20 29.16
C ASP A 461 15.27 -4.68 28.95
N ALA A 462 15.58 -4.22 27.73
CA ALA A 462 15.83 -2.80 27.46
C ALA A 462 14.56 -1.93 27.53
N PRO A 463 14.60 -0.78 28.23
CA PRO A 463 13.44 0.09 28.41
C PRO A 463 13.04 0.79 27.10
N ASN A 464 11.80 0.54 26.67
CA ASN A 464 11.19 1.10 25.47
C ASN A 464 9.81 1.69 25.79
N ASN A 465 9.37 2.65 24.98
CA ASN A 465 8.15 3.43 25.21
C ASN A 465 6.99 3.00 24.28
N SER A 466 7.07 1.81 23.68
CA SER A 466 6.10 1.37 22.66
C SER A 466 4.89 0.68 23.29
N GLU A 467 3.70 1.11 22.88
CA GLU A 467 2.42 0.68 23.44
C GLU A 467 1.76 -0.45 22.62
N ALA A 468 0.54 -0.85 22.99
CA ALA A 468 -0.24 -1.78 22.19
C ALA A 468 -0.60 -1.19 20.82
N TYR A 469 -0.82 0.13 20.78
CA TYR A 469 -1.11 0.91 19.57
C TYR A 469 -0.01 0.73 18.50
N ASP A 470 1.24 1.00 18.89
CA ASP A 470 2.44 0.85 18.06
C ASP A 470 2.53 -0.53 17.39
N LYS A 471 2.27 -1.60 18.16
CA LYS A 471 2.39 -2.97 17.67
C LYS A 471 1.25 -3.42 16.76
N HIS A 472 0.00 -3.24 17.16
CA HIS A 472 -1.14 -3.87 16.47
C HIS A 472 -1.78 -2.95 15.43
N VAL A 473 -1.71 -1.65 15.64
CA VAL A 473 -2.45 -0.65 14.83
C VAL A 473 -1.55 -0.12 13.74
N LEU A 474 -0.36 0.34 14.12
CA LEU A 474 0.64 0.84 13.17
C LEU A 474 1.60 -0.26 12.71
N ALA A 475 1.84 -1.30 13.51
CA ALA A 475 2.92 -2.27 13.33
C ALA A 475 4.28 -1.60 13.05
N ASN A 476 4.63 -0.63 13.91
CA ASN A 476 5.77 0.27 13.74
C ASN A 476 7.00 -0.11 14.59
N GLU A 477 7.06 -1.31 15.18
CA GLU A 477 8.12 -1.71 16.14
C GLU A 477 9.55 -1.64 15.54
N ASP A 478 9.66 -1.67 14.21
CA ASP A 478 10.93 -1.52 13.47
C ASP A 478 11.25 -0.06 13.05
N PHE A 479 10.47 0.93 13.49
CA PHE A 479 10.73 2.36 13.24
C PHE A 479 11.19 3.11 14.50
N VAL A 480 11.86 4.23 14.27
CA VAL A 480 12.26 5.22 15.27
C VAL A 480 11.48 6.51 15.02
N PHE A 481 10.88 7.03 16.09
CA PHE A 481 9.98 8.17 16.08
C PHE A 481 10.69 9.52 16.36
N PHE A 482 10.32 10.55 15.60
CA PHE A 482 10.73 11.94 15.78
C PHE A 482 9.56 12.90 15.55
N PHE A 483 9.57 14.07 16.19
CA PHE A 483 8.80 15.23 15.72
C PHE A 483 9.60 16.00 14.67
N LEU A 484 8.96 16.54 13.64
CA LEU A 484 9.57 17.56 12.78
C LEU A 484 9.28 18.95 13.37
N GLU A 485 10.32 19.74 13.61
CA GLU A 485 10.25 21.05 14.27
C GLU A 485 11.15 22.08 13.58
N ALA A 486 10.79 23.36 13.64
CA ALA A 486 11.67 24.43 13.18
C ALA A 486 12.90 24.54 14.09
N GLU A 487 14.10 24.75 13.54
CA GLU A 487 15.31 24.93 14.35
C GLU A 487 15.14 26.11 15.33
N GLY A 488 15.55 25.91 16.59
CA GLY A 488 15.41 26.92 17.64
C GLY A 488 13.98 27.17 18.12
N SER A 489 13.01 26.33 17.74
CA SER A 489 11.69 26.29 18.37
C SER A 489 11.79 25.92 19.86
N GLU A 490 10.86 26.45 20.66
CA GLU A 490 10.65 26.02 22.05
C GLU A 490 10.36 24.50 22.10
N PRO A 491 10.95 23.75 23.04
CA PRO A 491 10.67 22.33 23.20
C PRO A 491 9.20 22.07 23.56
N ARG A 492 8.64 20.99 23.01
CA ARG A 492 7.26 20.56 23.31
C ARG A 492 7.15 20.04 24.74
N GLY A 493 5.99 20.27 25.36
CA GLY A 493 5.59 19.57 26.58
C GLY A 493 5.26 18.11 26.30
N THR A 494 6.28 17.25 26.21
CA THR A 494 6.10 15.81 25.97
C THR A 494 6.18 15.01 27.26
N ARG A 495 5.45 13.89 27.33
CA ARG A 495 5.58 12.90 28.41
C ARG A 495 6.93 12.18 28.45
N PHE A 496 7.73 12.27 27.38
CA PHE A 496 8.98 11.52 27.21
C PHE A 496 10.20 12.22 27.84
N GLY A 497 10.08 13.50 28.17
CA GLY A 497 11.11 14.28 28.86
C GLY A 497 11.29 15.69 28.32
N LYS A 498 12.22 16.43 28.94
CA LYS A 498 12.56 17.83 28.65
C LYS A 498 13.86 18.00 27.87
N VAL A 499 14.46 16.91 27.39
CA VAL A 499 15.69 16.94 26.60
C VAL A 499 15.35 16.40 25.21
N ARG A 500 15.86 17.05 24.15
CA ARG A 500 15.68 16.60 22.78
C ARG A 500 17.01 16.40 22.06
N ILE A 501 17.09 15.30 21.31
CA ILE A 501 18.15 15.04 20.34
C ILE A 501 17.65 15.60 19.00
N GLU A 502 18.35 16.59 18.46
CA GLU A 502 18.06 17.26 17.19
C GLU A 502 18.96 16.70 16.07
N ILE A 503 18.36 16.25 14.97
CA ILE A 503 19.07 15.93 13.72
C ILE A 503 18.62 16.93 12.64
N PRO A 504 19.50 17.73 12.01
CA PRO A 504 19.12 18.59 10.89
C PRO A 504 18.47 17.79 9.76
N LEU A 505 17.37 18.28 9.17
CA LEU A 505 16.62 17.56 8.15
C LEU A 505 17.52 17.15 6.96
N ASP A 506 18.41 18.05 6.52
CA ASP A 506 19.38 17.86 5.43
C ASP A 506 20.59 16.96 5.81
N LYS A 507 20.63 16.46 7.04
CA LYS A 507 21.57 15.44 7.55
C LYS A 507 20.84 14.15 7.95
N SER A 508 19.52 14.14 7.92
CA SER A 508 18.69 12.98 8.25
C SER A 508 18.45 12.08 7.03
N PRO A 509 18.19 10.77 7.22
CA PRO A 509 17.77 9.90 6.13
C PRO A 509 16.27 10.03 5.78
N LEU A 510 15.54 11.04 6.29
CA LEU A 510 14.08 11.12 6.13
C LEU A 510 13.63 11.15 4.67
N GLU A 511 14.24 11.99 3.83
CA GLU A 511 13.88 12.11 2.40
C GLU A 511 14.30 10.89 1.55
N SER A 512 15.13 9.97 2.09
CA SER A 512 15.61 8.79 1.35
C SER A 512 15.08 7.45 1.88
N GLN A 513 14.74 7.37 3.17
CA GLN A 513 14.40 6.12 3.87
C GLN A 513 13.13 6.22 4.72
N GLY A 514 12.70 7.42 5.11
CA GLY A 514 11.61 7.61 6.05
C GLY A 514 10.31 8.09 5.42
N TRP A 515 9.33 8.31 6.30
CA TRP A 515 8.03 8.87 5.97
C TRP A 515 7.54 9.77 7.12
N LEU A 516 6.51 10.55 6.82
CA LEU A 516 5.94 11.56 7.71
C LEU A 516 4.42 11.41 7.74
N MET A 517 3.81 11.49 8.92
CA MET A 517 2.40 11.79 9.07
C MET A 517 2.22 13.24 9.55
N LEU A 518 1.23 13.96 9.02
CA LEU A 518 1.00 15.39 9.27
C LEU A 518 0.33 15.67 10.64
N SER A 519 -0.43 14.71 11.16
CA SER A 519 -1.07 14.73 12.48
C SER A 519 -0.37 13.80 13.48
N ASP A 520 -0.81 13.82 14.73
CA ASP A 520 -0.28 12.94 15.78
C ASP A 520 -0.65 11.46 15.55
N PHE A 521 0.29 10.53 15.68
CA PHE A 521 0.07 9.11 15.40
C PHE A 521 -0.98 8.44 16.27
N ALA A 522 -1.05 8.75 17.56
CA ALA A 522 -1.90 8.05 18.52
C ALA A 522 -3.34 8.57 18.53
N GLN A 523 -3.54 9.88 18.42
CA GLN A 523 -4.87 10.50 18.39
C GLN A 523 -5.37 10.80 16.97
N ARG A 524 -4.50 10.66 15.95
CA ARG A 524 -4.73 11.07 14.54
C ARG A 524 -5.11 12.55 14.38
N GLU A 525 -4.93 13.32 15.45
CA GLU A 525 -5.50 14.65 15.70
C GLU A 525 -4.54 15.77 15.30
N TYR A 526 -5.13 16.88 14.85
CA TYR A 526 -4.47 18.15 14.58
C TYR A 526 -4.69 19.15 15.73
N PRO A 527 -3.78 20.12 15.94
CA PRO A 527 -4.08 21.28 16.77
C PRO A 527 -5.40 21.95 16.33
N THR A 528 -6.33 22.11 17.27
CA THR A 528 -7.52 22.94 17.07
C THR A 528 -7.11 24.42 17.06
N ILE A 529 -7.99 25.31 16.58
CA ILE A 529 -7.83 26.77 16.63
C ILE A 529 -9.14 27.36 17.17
N HIS A 530 -9.04 28.16 18.23
CA HIS A 530 -10.14 28.92 18.81
C HIS A 530 -9.72 30.40 18.89
N ALA A 531 -10.65 31.28 18.54
CA ALA A 531 -10.50 32.73 18.67
C ALA A 531 -11.11 33.23 19.98
N HIS A 532 -10.72 34.46 20.35
CA HIS A 532 -11.18 35.10 21.57
C HIS A 532 -12.67 35.48 21.49
N ALA A 533 -13.44 35.25 22.55
CA ALA A 533 -14.89 35.46 22.58
C ALA A 533 -15.28 36.93 22.41
N ALA A 534 -14.49 37.85 22.98
CA ALA A 534 -14.72 39.30 22.85
C ALA A 534 -14.06 39.91 21.59
N ASP A 535 -13.17 39.16 20.93
CA ASP A 535 -12.61 39.55 19.62
C ASP A 535 -12.36 38.30 18.76
N PRO A 536 -13.39 37.81 18.03
CA PRO A 536 -13.24 36.64 17.16
C PRO A 536 -12.28 36.86 15.98
N ALA A 537 -11.87 38.10 15.71
CA ALA A 537 -10.84 38.44 14.73
C ALA A 537 -9.42 38.39 15.32
N ASP A 538 -9.26 38.14 16.62
CA ASP A 538 -7.94 38.11 17.25
C ASP A 538 -7.08 36.94 16.75
N THR A 539 -6.11 37.34 15.93
CA THR A 539 -5.08 36.48 15.34
C THR A 539 -4.12 35.89 16.37
N ALA A 540 -4.11 36.38 17.62
CA ALA A 540 -3.30 35.85 18.72
C ALA A 540 -3.87 34.58 19.34
N SER A 541 -4.93 34.01 18.75
CA SER A 541 -5.42 32.62 18.89
C SER A 541 -4.28 31.62 19.19
N LYS A 542 -3.96 31.45 20.47
CA LYS A 542 -3.02 30.46 21.02
C LYS A 542 -3.85 29.29 21.51
N LEU A 543 -3.41 28.06 21.24
CA LEU A 543 -3.92 26.91 21.96
C LEU A 543 -2.78 26.05 22.53
N PRO A 544 -2.92 25.56 23.78
CA PRO A 544 -2.05 24.53 24.30
C PRO A 544 -2.20 23.23 23.50
N THR A 545 -1.11 22.47 23.44
CA THR A 545 -1.16 21.10 22.95
C THR A 545 -1.83 20.18 23.98
N ARG A 546 -3.01 19.63 23.63
CA ARG A 546 -3.75 18.52 24.28
C ARG A 546 -4.68 18.80 25.47
N GLU A 547 -4.62 19.93 26.16
CA GLU A 547 -5.45 20.13 27.37
C GLU A 547 -6.77 20.87 27.11
N ASP A 548 -7.87 20.36 27.66
CA ASP A 548 -9.18 21.03 27.79
C ASP A 548 -9.17 22.26 28.72
N ALA A 549 -7.99 22.77 29.05
CA ALA A 549 -7.76 24.01 29.77
C ALA A 549 -8.05 25.25 28.89
N PHE A 550 -9.22 25.26 28.25
CA PHE A 550 -9.78 26.44 27.62
C PHE A 550 -9.99 27.49 28.71
N ALA A 551 -9.19 28.56 28.69
CA ALA A 551 -9.61 29.79 29.32
C ALA A 551 -10.95 30.19 28.67
N ALA A 552 -11.98 30.52 29.45
CA ALA A 552 -13.33 30.81 28.96
C ALA A 552 -13.38 31.94 27.91
N GLU A 553 -12.30 32.73 27.85
CA GLU A 553 -12.02 33.78 26.88
C GLU A 553 -11.73 33.27 25.45
N PHE A 554 -11.30 32.01 25.23
CA PHE A 554 -11.05 31.42 23.90
C PHE A 554 -12.07 30.31 23.57
N SER A 555 -13.29 30.71 23.20
CA SER A 555 -14.42 29.79 23.01
C SER A 555 -15.05 29.79 21.61
N VAL A 556 -14.54 30.58 20.66
CA VAL A 556 -15.07 30.64 19.29
C VAL A 556 -14.27 29.68 18.38
N PRO A 557 -14.86 28.58 17.87
CA PRO A 557 -14.13 27.64 17.03
C PRO A 557 -13.77 28.24 15.67
N VAL A 558 -12.50 28.10 15.27
CA VAL A 558 -11.96 28.54 13.98
C VAL A 558 -11.52 27.34 13.14
N ARG A 559 -10.92 26.32 13.76
CA ARG A 559 -10.51 25.07 13.12
C ARG A 559 -10.61 23.91 14.11
N ASN A 560 -11.24 22.81 13.72
CA ASN A 560 -11.32 21.60 14.52
C ASN A 560 -11.23 20.35 13.64
N PHE A 561 -10.55 19.30 14.11
CA PHE A 561 -10.53 18.00 13.45
C PHE A 561 -11.54 17.07 14.13
N ASP A 562 -12.37 16.40 13.33
CA ASP A 562 -13.28 15.34 13.77
C ASP A 562 -12.80 14.02 13.17
N LEU A 563 -12.50 13.04 14.04
CA LEU A 563 -12.01 11.72 13.62
C LEU A 563 -13.16 10.80 13.16
N GLY A 564 -14.43 11.20 13.35
CA GLY A 564 -15.62 10.38 13.09
C GLY A 564 -15.98 9.42 14.24
N THR A 565 -15.15 9.34 15.28
CA THR A 565 -15.38 8.55 16.51
C THR A 565 -16.24 9.28 17.54
N GLY A 566 -16.59 10.55 17.31
CA GLY A 566 -17.14 11.44 18.33
C GLY A 566 -16.08 11.88 19.34
N LYS A 567 -16.47 12.17 20.59
CA LYS A 567 -15.57 12.72 21.62
C LYS A 567 -14.52 11.73 22.17
N ALA A 568 -14.56 10.46 21.82
CA ALA A 568 -13.71 9.42 22.42
C ALA A 568 -12.21 9.71 22.20
N ARG A 569 -11.46 9.87 23.30
CA ARG A 569 -9.99 10.02 23.33
C ARG A 569 -9.32 8.78 23.93
N MET A 570 -8.02 8.63 23.71
CA MET A 570 -7.21 7.50 24.23
C MET A 570 -7.11 7.51 25.76
N ASP A 571 -7.28 8.70 26.34
CA ASP A 571 -7.25 9.07 27.74
C ASP A 571 -8.65 9.18 28.39
N ASP A 572 -9.73 8.85 27.67
CA ASP A 572 -11.09 8.84 28.26
C ASP A 572 -11.30 7.62 29.17
N ASP A 573 -11.32 7.89 30.49
CA ASP A 573 -11.66 6.90 31.51
C ASP A 573 -13.00 6.19 31.23
N GLU A 574 -14.02 6.85 30.64
CA GLU A 574 -15.31 6.18 30.36
C GLU A 574 -15.23 5.15 29.23
N PHE A 575 -14.32 5.31 28.27
CA PHE A 575 -14.05 4.32 27.24
C PHE A 575 -13.29 3.11 27.84
N MET A 576 -12.31 3.40 28.70
CA MET A 576 -11.44 2.40 29.32
C MET A 576 -12.11 1.62 30.47
N THR A 577 -13.03 2.22 31.23
CA THR A 577 -13.67 1.60 32.41
C THR A 577 -14.92 0.77 32.10
N ARG A 578 -15.46 0.82 30.87
CA ARG A 578 -16.71 0.10 30.53
C ARG A 578 -16.57 -1.44 30.51
N ARG A 579 -15.36 -1.98 30.66
CA ARG A 579 -15.04 -3.37 31.04
C ARG A 579 -13.85 -3.33 32.00
N GLY A 580 -13.88 -4.14 33.06
CA GLY A 580 -13.19 -3.79 34.30
C GLY A 580 -11.99 -4.65 34.69
N ARG A 581 -10.86 -3.95 34.92
CA ARG A 581 -9.74 -4.29 35.82
C ARG A 581 -8.95 -5.57 35.51
N GLU A 582 -7.96 -5.45 34.63
CA GLU A 582 -6.58 -5.93 34.82
C GLU A 582 -5.66 -5.36 33.72
N GLN A 583 -4.33 -5.56 33.78
CA GLN A 583 -3.39 -4.98 32.79
C GLN A 583 -3.64 -5.48 31.34
N GLU A 584 -4.27 -6.64 31.15
CA GLU A 584 -4.73 -7.07 29.83
C GLU A 584 -5.89 -6.23 29.28
N ASP A 585 -6.76 -5.68 30.14
CA ASP A 585 -7.88 -4.84 29.72
C ASP A 585 -7.44 -3.44 29.27
N GLU A 586 -6.40 -2.85 29.85
CA GLU A 586 -5.84 -1.57 29.37
C GLU A 586 -5.27 -1.74 27.95
N ARG A 587 -4.48 -2.80 27.74
CA ARG A 587 -3.98 -3.19 26.41
C ARG A 587 -5.13 -3.46 25.42
N ARG A 588 -6.20 -4.12 25.88
CA ARG A 588 -7.40 -4.36 25.07
C ARG A 588 -8.14 -3.07 24.75
N GLY A 589 -8.23 -2.13 25.69
CA GLY A 589 -8.82 -0.80 25.51
C GLY A 589 -8.07 0.01 24.47
N GLN A 590 -6.74 0.08 24.55
CA GLN A 590 -5.89 0.73 23.55
C GLN A 590 -6.09 0.14 22.14
N ILE A 591 -6.20 -1.19 22.02
CA ILE A 591 -6.48 -1.86 20.75
C ILE A 591 -7.89 -1.52 20.25
N LEU A 592 -8.92 -1.59 21.10
CA LEU A 592 -10.31 -1.29 20.72
C LEU A 592 -10.52 0.17 20.33
N PHE A 593 -9.89 1.11 21.05
CA PHE A 593 -9.86 2.54 20.72
C PHE A 593 -9.32 2.73 19.30
N ALA A 594 -8.18 2.12 19.01
CA ALA A 594 -7.53 2.23 17.73
C ALA A 594 -8.28 1.54 16.58
N MET A 595 -8.94 0.41 16.83
CA MET A 595 -9.86 -0.20 15.86
C MET A 595 -11.04 0.74 15.54
N ALA A 596 -11.55 1.48 16.53
CA ALA A 596 -12.58 2.50 16.29
C ALA A 596 -12.03 3.70 15.48
N GLN A 597 -10.82 4.18 15.78
CA GLN A 597 -10.15 5.23 14.99
C GLN A 597 -9.88 4.81 13.54
N ALA A 598 -9.53 3.54 13.33
CA ALA A 598 -9.36 2.95 12.03
C ALA A 598 -10.73 2.97 11.32
N ALA A 599 -11.73 2.27 11.86
CA ALA A 599 -13.07 2.17 11.25
C ALA A 599 -13.72 3.54 10.94
N ALA A 600 -13.36 4.60 11.67
CA ALA A 600 -13.83 5.96 11.44
C ALA A 600 -13.01 6.78 10.40
N ASP A 601 -11.86 6.31 9.91
CA ASP A 601 -11.04 7.04 8.92
C ASP A 601 -11.84 7.54 7.70
N PRO A 602 -12.75 6.76 7.08
CA PRO A 602 -13.54 7.23 5.95
C PRO A 602 -14.39 8.47 6.25
N HIS A 603 -14.68 8.73 7.52
CA HIS A 603 -15.48 9.83 8.05
C HIS A 603 -14.66 10.96 8.69
N SER A 604 -13.33 10.86 8.74
CA SER A 604 -12.48 11.91 9.31
C SER A 604 -12.53 13.19 8.48
N GLU A 605 -12.77 14.33 9.14
CA GLU A 605 -12.87 15.66 8.51
C GLU A 605 -12.15 16.76 9.29
N MET A 606 -11.55 17.70 8.54
CA MET A 606 -11.09 18.98 9.07
C MET A 606 -12.17 20.03 8.84
N THR A 607 -12.53 20.72 9.91
CA THR A 607 -13.64 21.69 9.94
C THR A 607 -13.13 23.09 10.25
N TYR A 608 -13.76 24.10 9.65
CA TYR A 608 -13.36 25.50 9.74
C TYR A 608 -14.60 26.38 9.98
N GLY A 609 -14.49 27.33 10.91
CA GLY A 609 -15.57 28.23 11.34
C GLY A 609 -16.52 27.62 12.38
N SER A 610 -17.48 28.43 12.82
CA SER A 610 -18.57 28.04 13.73
C SER A 610 -19.72 27.36 12.99
N ASP A 611 -20.71 26.83 13.73
CA ASP A 611 -21.84 26.05 13.17
C ASP A 611 -22.60 26.79 12.05
N GLU A 612 -22.72 28.12 12.13
CA GLU A 612 -23.17 28.95 11.01
C GLU A 612 -22.02 29.22 10.02
N GLY A 613 -22.00 28.48 8.92
CA GLY A 613 -21.01 28.65 7.85
C GLY A 613 -19.82 27.67 7.92
N ARG A 614 -19.83 26.71 8.86
CA ARG A 614 -18.88 25.59 8.96
C ARG A 614 -18.56 24.99 7.59
N LYS A 615 -17.28 24.93 7.26
CA LYS A 615 -16.77 24.19 6.09
C LYS A 615 -16.04 22.94 6.56
N ALA A 616 -16.35 21.80 5.95
CA ALA A 616 -15.72 20.53 6.22
C ALA A 616 -14.96 20.02 5.00
N TYR A 617 -13.79 19.43 5.23
CA TYR A 617 -12.91 18.86 4.22
C TYR A 617 -12.48 17.45 4.65
N PRO A 618 -12.64 16.40 3.82
CA PRO A 618 -12.20 15.06 4.16
C PRO A 618 -10.70 15.00 4.47
N GLU A 619 -10.36 14.40 5.61
CA GLU A 619 -9.02 14.45 6.22
C GLU A 619 -8.54 13.05 6.63
N GLN A 620 -8.74 12.12 5.69
CA GLN A 620 -8.48 10.68 5.79
C GLN A 620 -6.97 10.38 5.82
N LEU A 621 -6.57 9.16 6.17
CA LEU A 621 -5.16 8.75 6.30
C LEU A 621 -4.29 9.09 5.09
N ARG A 622 -4.83 8.95 3.88
CA ARG A 622 -4.19 9.35 2.61
C ARG A 622 -3.88 10.85 2.51
N SER A 623 -4.71 11.73 3.09
CA SER A 623 -4.49 13.18 3.15
C SER A 623 -3.41 13.59 4.17
N ASN A 624 -2.96 12.64 5.00
CA ASN A 624 -2.09 12.89 6.13
C ASN A 624 -0.68 12.30 5.96
N THR A 625 -0.40 11.56 4.88
CA THR A 625 0.87 10.84 4.66
C THR A 625 1.75 11.55 3.63
N LEU A 626 3.05 11.66 3.89
CA LEU A 626 4.08 12.11 2.94
C LEU A 626 5.34 11.23 3.05
N ARG A 627 6.05 10.99 1.95
CA ARG A 627 7.20 10.06 1.95
C ARG A 627 8.31 10.49 1.00
N GLY A 628 9.57 10.36 1.44
CA GLY A 628 10.73 10.70 0.64
C GLY A 628 10.78 12.18 0.19
N SER A 629 11.09 12.41 -1.08
CA SER A 629 11.19 13.76 -1.68
C SER A 629 9.90 14.59 -1.70
N ASP A 630 8.75 13.98 -1.39
CA ASP A 630 7.47 14.68 -1.26
C ASP A 630 7.30 15.42 0.06
N ILE A 631 8.12 15.13 1.08
CA ILE A 631 7.93 15.62 2.45
C ILE A 631 7.98 17.15 2.52
N VAL A 632 9.04 17.78 1.97
CA VAL A 632 9.16 19.24 1.93
C VAL A 632 8.04 19.88 1.08
N PRO A 633 7.85 19.55 -0.21
CA PRO A 633 6.84 20.24 -1.03
C PRO A 633 5.40 19.95 -0.56
N GLY A 634 5.12 18.77 -0.01
CA GLY A 634 3.81 18.44 0.57
C GLY A 634 3.49 19.25 1.83
N LEU A 635 4.46 19.47 2.73
CA LEU A 635 4.28 20.36 3.88
C LEU A 635 4.05 21.83 3.45
N VAL A 636 4.74 22.27 2.39
CA VAL A 636 4.54 23.60 1.79
C VAL A 636 3.14 23.75 1.19
N GLU A 637 2.69 22.74 0.43
CA GLU A 637 1.35 22.68 -0.14
C GLU A 637 0.29 22.69 0.97
N ARG A 638 0.50 21.90 2.03
CA ARG A 638 -0.39 21.88 3.20
C ARG A 638 -0.49 23.24 3.87
N ALA A 639 0.64 23.93 4.08
CA ALA A 639 0.65 25.26 4.69
C ALA A 639 -0.15 26.29 3.87
N VAL A 640 0.06 26.33 2.55
CA VAL A 640 -0.71 27.20 1.65
C VAL A 640 -2.20 26.87 1.73
N LEU A 641 -2.55 25.58 1.76
CA LEU A 641 -3.92 25.10 1.81
C LEU A 641 -4.64 25.49 3.11
N GLU A 642 -3.98 25.31 4.26
CA GLU A 642 -4.51 25.74 5.56
C GLU A 642 -4.76 27.25 5.59
N ILE A 643 -3.83 28.07 5.09
CA ILE A 643 -4.02 29.53 5.04
C ILE A 643 -5.18 29.91 4.13
N MET A 644 -5.38 29.22 2.99
CA MET A 644 -6.53 29.43 2.10
C MET A 644 -7.87 29.04 2.75
N ARG A 645 -7.91 27.96 3.51
CA ARG A 645 -9.13 27.54 4.24
C ARG A 645 -9.43 28.48 5.40
N LEU A 646 -8.41 28.92 6.14
CA LEU A 646 -8.54 29.94 7.19
C LEU A 646 -9.00 31.29 6.65
N GLU A 647 -8.56 31.71 5.45
CA GLU A 647 -8.98 32.99 4.84
C GLU A 647 -10.49 33.11 4.64
N GLU A 648 -11.21 32.00 4.51
CA GLU A 648 -12.65 31.99 4.31
C GLU A 648 -13.48 32.09 5.59
N VAL A 649 -12.87 31.83 6.76
CA VAL A 649 -13.58 31.82 8.07
C VAL A 649 -12.98 32.80 9.07
N ASN A 650 -11.69 33.09 8.98
CA ASN A 650 -10.98 34.08 9.78
C ASN A 650 -9.93 34.81 8.90
N PRO A 651 -10.37 35.81 8.09
CA PRO A 651 -9.47 36.57 7.21
C PRO A 651 -8.36 37.31 7.97
N ALA A 652 -8.59 37.70 9.23
CA ALA A 652 -7.60 38.38 10.05
C ALA A 652 -6.42 37.46 10.38
N LEU A 653 -6.71 36.25 10.89
CA LEU A 653 -5.69 35.24 11.16
C LEU A 653 -4.94 34.88 9.88
N ALA A 654 -5.66 34.62 8.78
CA ALA A 654 -5.04 34.33 7.49
C ALA A 654 -4.07 35.45 7.08
N ASN A 655 -4.50 36.72 7.08
CA ASN A 655 -3.67 37.88 6.73
C ASN A 655 -2.41 38.00 7.61
N ARG A 656 -2.48 37.69 8.91
CA ARG A 656 -1.28 37.60 9.76
C ARG A 656 -0.34 36.52 9.28
N LEU A 657 -0.83 35.30 9.02
CA LEU A 657 -0.01 34.21 8.47
C LEU A 657 0.61 34.60 7.12
N LYS A 658 -0.10 35.37 6.29
CA LYS A 658 0.43 35.89 5.02
C LYS A 658 1.60 36.86 5.20
N GLY A 659 1.65 37.59 6.31
CA GLY A 659 2.69 38.56 6.63
C GLY A 659 3.87 38.02 7.45
N MET A 660 3.84 36.75 7.87
CA MET A 660 4.93 36.14 8.64
C MET A 660 6.18 35.92 7.78
N SER A 661 7.36 35.93 8.43
CA SER A 661 8.59 35.44 7.80
C SER A 661 8.49 33.93 7.54
N GLY A 662 9.25 33.39 6.59
CA GLY A 662 9.31 31.94 6.34
C GLY A 662 9.60 31.12 7.61
N PRO A 663 10.63 31.46 8.41
CA PRO A 663 10.93 30.80 9.67
C PRO A 663 9.83 30.92 10.74
N ASP A 664 9.15 32.07 10.86
CA ASP A 664 8.10 32.24 11.88
C ASP A 664 6.80 31.53 11.47
N LEU A 665 6.45 31.57 10.18
CA LEU A 665 5.36 30.77 9.62
C LEU A 665 5.67 29.28 9.73
N MET A 666 6.94 28.86 9.66
CA MET A 666 7.34 27.47 9.87
C MET A 666 7.18 27.02 11.33
N LYS A 667 7.57 27.87 12.29
CA LYS A 667 7.32 27.61 13.72
C LYS A 667 5.82 27.43 13.98
N TYR A 668 5.00 28.34 13.46
CA TYR A 668 3.54 28.28 13.58
C TYR A 668 2.96 27.03 12.90
N LEU A 669 3.41 26.72 11.67
CA LEU A 669 2.96 25.54 10.92
C LEU A 669 3.20 24.24 11.69
N LEU A 670 4.44 24.02 12.16
CA LEU A 670 4.86 22.75 12.77
C LEU A 670 4.42 22.61 14.25
N LYS A 671 4.09 23.72 14.93
CA LYS A 671 3.65 23.73 16.35
C LYS A 671 2.12 23.83 16.48
N ASP A 672 1.51 24.74 15.73
CA ASP A 672 0.18 25.29 15.99
C ASP A 672 -0.86 24.96 14.88
N LEU A 673 -0.43 24.49 13.69
CA LEU A 673 -1.34 24.00 12.62
C LEU A 673 -1.26 22.48 12.42
N LEU A 674 -0.05 21.93 12.46
CA LEU A 674 0.26 20.52 12.23
C LEU A 674 0.97 19.94 13.46
N ARG A 675 1.08 18.62 13.55
CA ARG A 675 2.00 17.94 14.49
C ARG A 675 2.77 16.86 13.72
N PRO A 676 3.64 17.26 12.78
CA PRO A 676 4.23 16.32 11.86
C PRO A 676 5.21 15.38 12.58
N GLN A 677 4.96 14.08 12.43
CA GLN A 677 5.69 13.01 13.09
C GLN A 677 6.38 12.15 12.04
N ALA A 678 7.69 12.04 12.17
CA ALA A 678 8.60 11.39 11.24
C ALA A 678 9.02 10.01 11.76
N MET A 679 9.09 9.06 10.84
CA MET A 679 9.42 7.67 11.11
C MET A 679 10.63 7.25 10.27
N LEU A 680 11.70 6.85 10.94
CA LEU A 680 12.93 6.35 10.31
C LEU A 680 13.11 4.85 10.59
N PRO A 681 13.43 4.03 9.58
CA PRO A 681 13.50 2.57 9.72
C PRO A 681 14.77 2.09 10.47
N ASN A 682 14.63 0.99 11.20
CA ASN A 682 15.70 0.25 11.89
C ASN A 682 16.49 1.07 12.92
N THR A 683 17.58 1.72 12.50
CA THR A 683 18.53 2.39 13.37
C THR A 683 18.98 3.69 12.72
N VAL A 684 18.96 4.77 13.50
CA VAL A 684 19.31 6.11 13.07
C VAL A 684 20.69 6.46 13.61
N ASP A 685 21.58 6.90 12.72
CA ASP A 685 22.88 7.46 13.08
C ASP A 685 22.70 8.82 13.80
N LEU A 686 23.34 8.96 14.96
CA LEU A 686 23.35 10.19 15.75
C LEU A 686 24.67 10.98 15.61
N SER A 687 25.58 10.59 14.71
CA SER A 687 26.87 11.28 14.50
C SER A 687 26.75 12.77 14.18
N GLN A 688 25.62 13.18 13.58
CA GLN A 688 25.29 14.57 13.24
C GLN A 688 24.29 15.23 14.22
N ALA A 689 23.93 14.54 15.30
CA ALA A 689 22.91 14.98 16.23
C ALA A 689 23.44 16.00 17.26
N ARG A 690 22.53 16.81 17.80
CA ARG A 690 22.81 17.79 18.86
C ARG A 690 21.85 17.56 20.03
N VAL A 691 22.36 17.56 21.26
CA VAL A 691 21.50 17.51 22.46
C VAL A 691 21.12 18.94 22.86
N ARG A 692 19.83 19.19 23.10
CA ARG A 692 19.35 20.41 23.78
C ARG A 692 18.50 20.04 24.98
N SER A 693 18.82 20.63 26.13
CA SER A 693 17.98 20.65 27.32
C SER A 693 17.05 21.87 27.31
N VAL A 694 15.87 21.72 27.91
CA VAL A 694 15.09 22.87 28.41
C VAL A 694 15.81 23.42 29.65
N SER A 695 16.13 24.72 29.62
CA SER A 695 16.56 25.50 30.79
C SER A 695 15.39 25.81 31.71
#